data_AF-A0A5S6QZB3-F1
#
_entry.id   AF-A0A5S6QZB3-F1
#
_cell.length_a   1.000
_cell.length_b   1.000
_cell.length_c   1.000
_cell.angle_alpha   90.00
_cell.angle_beta   90.00
_cell.angle_gamma   90.00
#
_symmetry.space_group_name_H-M   'P 1'
#
loop_
_entity.id
_entity.type
_entity.pdbx_description
1 polymer ?
#
loop_
_entity_poly.entity_id
_entity_poly.type
_entity_poly.pdbx_seq_one_letter_code
_entity_poly.pdbx_strand_id
1 'polypeptide(L)'
;MTNLTVSKSVFNMISIGRSVVVSLLLQHCTAMSGSDCGDTACYGFGSVEFNVVGPLEEFEQVFIVGNTSVLGQWKPEQAVRLDRKPSYAGDTWTVRLSLPKDCPIEYRLFTAFSDDEALDRGTKTRIAIVRWEAFEIPRQLLIPPNQSSTNVKCVFGSKDGMSLLKDGWLTEQYEVRLMINGRSVRFLKQPLHSVRVKASTSVLDMSANSSAATAHADQPSLPCYLSVLTSEDSAFKQASDNVVLFGREDVLVVKKQCFTGLDLVFRIEFFPPVSAAASPSAQHLDAEPLGSTVVLTSALRNNFGYSILPVLDRNGMVVGEIGVQYLVVHPTRHTRPDFPARVDRPSYNAPLNVGHRGMGNSYTKYAVKRENTISSFRKAASCGADFVEFDVQLTKDSIPIVFHDFDVRLWAERRWKGARSPSVDPSSDLEMHTVRLSTLKLENLRSLKIEHAKAKSNLSRGYSTVCSDDEATEEDLAFPTLEQVFKALPGTLGFNVEIKYPQVTETKQNSEGERDVAERNVYIDQILETVFQHAGSRDIIFSSFDPETCLMLKLKQNKYPVMFLTQGNSKRYERYADVRMQCSKIAVHFAHSNGLQGVAFHSEDILRDVSPLRLSRSLQLMSFVWGDDLDSAERVDHFRALGFDGIIYDQMDRFKSATPSC
;
A
#
# COMPACT_ATOMS: atom_id res chain seq x y z
N MET A 1 -29.81 -21.36 58.92
CA MET A 1 -29.34 -22.69 58.48
C MET A 1 -28.94 -22.50 57.02
N THR A 2 -27.68 -22.57 56.58
CA THR A 2 -26.47 -23.25 57.04
C THR A 2 -25.26 -22.40 56.65
N ASN A 3 -24.31 -22.26 57.59
CA ASN A 3 -23.01 -21.61 57.39
C ASN A 3 -22.08 -22.50 56.54
N LEU A 4 -21.29 -21.91 55.65
CA LEU A 4 -20.03 -22.49 55.19
C LEU A 4 -19.01 -21.37 54.94
N THR A 5 -18.18 -21.17 55.96
CA THR A 5 -16.99 -20.34 56.03
C THR A 5 -15.90 -20.94 55.14
N VAL A 6 -15.45 -20.21 54.11
CA VAL A 6 -14.27 -20.61 53.32
C VAL A 6 -13.03 -19.91 53.86
N SER A 7 -12.08 -20.75 54.29
CA SER A 7 -10.82 -20.43 54.94
C SER A 7 -9.78 -19.81 54.00
N LYS A 8 -8.92 -18.95 54.57
CA LYS A 8 -7.76 -18.23 54.01
C LYS A 8 -6.61 -19.12 53.47
N SER A 9 -6.90 -20.28 52.84
CA SER A 9 -5.86 -21.20 52.35
C SER A 9 -5.64 -21.22 50.82
N VAL A 10 -6.43 -20.47 50.04
CA VAL A 10 -6.30 -20.45 48.56
C VAL A 10 -5.15 -19.56 48.05
N PHE A 11 -4.59 -18.70 48.89
CA PHE A 11 -3.50 -17.79 48.50
C PHE A 11 -2.10 -18.43 48.40
N ASN A 12 -1.93 -19.69 48.82
CA ASN A 12 -0.63 -20.39 48.79
C ASN A 12 -0.48 -21.46 47.70
N MET A 13 -1.48 -21.66 46.83
CA MET A 13 -1.35 -22.60 45.69
C MET A 13 -0.94 -21.95 44.37
N ILE A 14 -0.89 -20.61 44.29
CA ILE A 14 -0.54 -19.87 43.06
C ILE A 14 0.99 -19.72 42.89
N SER A 15 1.80 -19.90 43.93
CA SER A 15 3.27 -19.81 43.80
C SER A 15 3.94 -21.10 43.33
N ILE A 16 3.28 -22.25 43.43
CA ILE A 16 3.83 -23.57 43.05
C ILE A 16 3.62 -23.86 41.55
N GLY A 17 2.58 -23.29 40.93
CA GLY A 17 2.29 -23.45 39.50
C GLY A 17 3.29 -22.78 38.54
N ARG A 18 4.05 -21.77 39.00
CA ARG A 18 5.10 -21.11 38.18
C ARG A 18 6.39 -21.92 38.08
N SER A 19 6.68 -22.80 39.04
CA SER A 19 7.91 -23.60 39.04
C SER A 19 7.81 -24.85 38.14
N VAL A 20 6.60 -25.42 38.01
CA VAL A 20 6.36 -26.61 37.17
C VAL A 20 6.32 -26.28 35.68
N VAL A 21 5.88 -25.07 35.30
CA VAL A 21 5.88 -24.60 33.90
C VAL A 21 7.30 -24.33 33.38
N VAL A 22 8.22 -23.88 34.24
CA VAL A 22 9.64 -23.69 33.87
C VAL A 22 10.35 -25.04 33.64
N SER A 23 9.98 -26.08 34.38
CA SER A 23 10.55 -27.44 34.19
C SER A 23 10.05 -28.13 32.91
N LEU A 24 8.79 -27.90 32.53
CA LEU A 24 8.21 -28.44 31.28
C LEU A 24 8.70 -27.74 30.02
N LEU A 25 9.04 -26.43 30.10
CA LEU A 25 9.67 -25.70 29.00
C LEU A 25 11.13 -26.15 28.76
N LEU A 26 11.86 -26.52 29.82
CA LEU A 26 13.21 -27.06 29.70
C LEU A 26 13.26 -28.49 29.09
N GLN A 27 12.20 -29.29 29.26
CA GLN A 27 12.10 -30.62 28.62
C GLN A 27 11.60 -30.58 27.17
N HIS A 28 10.86 -29.55 26.74
CA HIS A 28 10.46 -29.41 25.34
C HIS A 28 11.57 -28.84 24.43
N CYS A 29 12.59 -28.18 24.99
CA CYS A 29 13.75 -27.71 24.21
C CYS A 29 14.74 -28.81 23.80
N THR A 30 14.62 -30.04 24.34
CA THR A 30 15.54 -31.15 24.02
C THR A 30 14.99 -32.14 22.99
N ALA A 31 13.76 -31.97 22.49
CA ALA A 31 13.10 -32.96 21.62
C ALA A 31 12.84 -32.51 20.17
N MET A 32 13.37 -31.36 19.72
CA MET A 32 13.17 -30.83 18.35
C MET A 32 14.49 -30.54 17.61
N SER A 33 15.62 -31.10 18.05
CA SER A 33 16.86 -31.12 17.27
C SER A 33 16.82 -32.27 16.27
N GLY A 34 16.19 -32.04 15.11
CA GLY A 34 16.10 -33.06 14.09
C GLY A 34 15.48 -32.58 12.78
N SER A 35 16.07 -31.56 12.15
CA SER A 35 16.20 -31.47 10.68
C SER A 35 16.78 -30.11 10.25
N ASP A 36 17.93 -30.16 9.58
CA ASP A 36 18.52 -29.18 8.65
C ASP A 36 18.66 -27.71 9.08
N CYS A 37 19.76 -27.43 9.79
CA CYS A 37 20.60 -26.25 9.55
C CYS A 37 22.04 -26.62 9.88
N GLY A 38 23.01 -26.20 9.05
CA GLY A 38 24.43 -26.50 9.24
C GLY A 38 24.92 -26.07 10.62
N ASP A 39 25.38 -27.03 11.40
CA ASP A 39 25.84 -26.87 12.78
C ASP A 39 27.12 -26.01 12.88
N THR A 40 26.95 -24.72 13.20
CA THR A 40 27.92 -23.99 14.01
C THR A 40 27.58 -24.23 15.48
N ALA A 41 28.45 -24.92 16.21
CA ALA A 41 28.26 -25.25 17.62
C ALA A 41 28.09 -23.98 18.49
N CYS A 42 26.88 -23.71 18.99
CA CYS A 42 26.62 -22.61 19.92
C CYS A 42 27.29 -22.90 21.28
N TYR A 43 28.15 -22.01 21.76
CA TYR A 43 28.86 -22.12 23.06
C TYR A 43 27.95 -21.79 24.29
N GLY A 44 26.69 -22.23 24.26
CA GLY A 44 25.68 -21.90 25.28
C GLY A 44 25.02 -20.53 25.09
N PHE A 45 24.40 -20.00 26.15
CA PHE A 45 23.68 -18.71 26.13
C PHE A 45 24.30 -17.69 27.09
N GLY A 46 24.29 -16.41 26.71
CA GLY A 46 24.68 -15.27 27.53
C GLY A 46 23.50 -14.37 27.86
N SER A 47 23.52 -13.70 29.02
CA SER A 47 22.49 -12.74 29.38
C SER A 47 22.76 -11.39 28.73
N VAL A 48 21.80 -10.84 28.01
CA VAL A 48 21.90 -9.54 27.33
C VAL A 48 20.80 -8.62 27.82
N GLU A 49 21.17 -7.44 28.30
CA GLU A 49 20.23 -6.40 28.71
C GLU A 49 20.25 -5.25 27.68
N PHE A 50 19.14 -5.10 26.95
CA PHE A 50 18.93 -3.99 26.04
C PHE A 50 18.36 -2.80 26.80
N ASN A 51 18.91 -1.62 26.55
CA ASN A 51 18.47 -0.33 27.09
C ASN A 51 18.30 0.64 25.92
N VAL A 52 17.05 0.91 25.57
CA VAL A 52 16.67 1.73 24.43
C VAL A 52 16.09 3.05 24.92
N VAL A 53 16.57 4.15 24.34
CA VAL A 53 16.01 5.50 24.53
C VAL A 53 15.69 6.08 23.16
N GLY A 54 14.91 7.16 23.09
CA GLY A 54 14.68 7.83 21.81
C GLY A 54 13.45 8.74 21.82
N PRO A 55 13.20 9.45 20.69
CA PRO A 55 12.00 10.25 20.52
C PRO A 55 10.80 9.32 20.30
N LEU A 56 10.13 8.97 21.40
CA LEU A 56 8.99 8.07 21.44
C LEU A 56 7.75 8.86 21.88
N GLU A 57 6.63 8.60 21.21
CA GLU A 57 5.33 9.13 21.61
C GLU A 57 4.79 8.34 22.82
N GLU A 58 3.87 8.94 23.59
CA GLU A 58 3.35 8.33 24.81
C GLU A 58 2.63 6.99 24.57
N PHE A 59 1.98 6.85 23.41
CA PHE A 59 1.27 5.64 23.00
C PHE A 59 2.19 4.56 22.39
N GLU A 60 3.46 4.88 22.09
CA GLU A 60 4.37 3.94 21.46
C GLU A 60 5.01 3.01 22.50
N GLN A 61 4.98 1.72 22.19
CA GLN A 61 5.69 0.67 22.90
C GLN A 61 6.87 0.18 22.05
N VAL A 62 8.00 -0.11 22.68
CA VAL A 62 9.22 -0.53 21.96
C VAL A 62 9.31 -2.06 21.91
N PHE A 63 9.65 -2.58 20.73
CA PHE A 63 9.83 -4.00 20.47
C PHE A 63 11.19 -4.27 19.80
N ILE A 64 11.69 -5.50 20.00
CA ILE A 64 12.88 -6.03 19.35
C ILE A 64 12.54 -7.32 18.58
N VAL A 65 13.03 -7.42 17.36
CA VAL A 65 12.87 -8.60 16.48
C VAL A 65 14.20 -8.91 15.79
N GLY A 66 14.47 -10.16 15.47
CA GLY A 66 15.76 -10.56 14.91
C GLY A 66 15.84 -12.01 14.45
N ASN A 67 17.03 -12.44 14.05
CA ASN A 67 17.27 -13.74 13.41
C ASN A 67 17.17 -14.95 14.36
N THR A 68 17.36 -14.76 15.66
CA THR A 68 17.33 -15.87 16.64
C THR A 68 15.90 -16.26 17.02
N SER A 69 15.71 -17.49 17.53
CA SER A 69 14.42 -17.96 18.06
C SER A 69 13.89 -17.10 19.21
N VAL A 70 14.78 -16.59 20.06
CA VAL A 70 14.44 -15.70 21.18
C VAL A 70 13.96 -14.32 20.69
N LEU A 71 14.38 -13.91 19.50
CA LEU A 71 13.99 -12.65 18.85
C LEU A 71 12.90 -12.84 17.79
N GLY A 72 12.27 -14.01 17.74
CA GLY A 72 11.11 -14.27 16.89
C GLY A 72 11.41 -14.57 15.42
N GLN A 73 12.67 -14.79 15.02
CA GLN A 73 13.07 -15.14 13.64
C GLN A 73 12.46 -14.20 12.58
N TRP A 74 12.56 -12.90 12.79
CA TRP A 74 11.99 -11.86 11.94
C TRP A 74 10.45 -11.85 11.87
N LYS A 75 9.73 -12.57 12.72
CA LYS A 75 8.25 -12.51 12.76
C LYS A 75 7.78 -11.45 13.74
N PRO A 76 7.04 -10.40 13.30
CA PRO A 76 6.59 -9.33 14.18
C PRO A 76 5.75 -9.82 15.36
N GLU A 77 4.91 -10.82 15.15
CA GLU A 77 4.06 -11.42 16.18
C GLU A 77 4.81 -12.25 17.24
N GLN A 78 6.11 -12.52 17.00
CA GLN A 78 7.01 -13.19 17.93
C GLN A 78 8.08 -12.22 18.47
N ALA A 79 7.98 -10.93 18.15
CA ALA A 79 8.88 -9.91 18.66
C ALA A 79 8.73 -9.74 20.18
N VAL A 80 9.82 -9.31 20.83
CA VAL A 80 9.84 -9.14 22.27
C VAL A 80 9.54 -7.68 22.63
N ARG A 81 8.53 -7.46 23.46
CA ARG A 81 8.20 -6.14 24.03
C ARG A 81 9.20 -5.75 25.12
N LEU A 82 9.65 -4.50 25.12
CA LEU A 82 10.49 -3.93 26.17
C LEU A 82 9.64 -3.32 27.28
N ASP A 83 10.15 -3.33 28.51
CA ASP A 83 9.51 -2.70 29.67
C ASP A 83 9.91 -1.22 29.77
N ARG A 84 8.93 -0.33 29.87
CA ARG A 84 9.14 1.11 30.08
C ARG A 84 9.61 1.36 31.51
N LYS A 85 10.77 2.00 31.68
CA LYS A 85 11.26 2.54 32.95
C LYS A 85 11.23 4.07 32.89
N PRO A 86 10.24 4.71 33.52
CA PRO A 86 10.13 6.16 33.53
C PRO A 86 11.31 6.82 34.24
N SER A 87 11.78 7.96 33.73
CA SER A 87 12.81 8.75 34.41
C SER A 87 12.67 10.25 34.13
N TYR A 88 13.14 11.09 35.06
CA TYR A 88 13.17 12.54 34.89
C TYR A 88 14.04 13.01 33.69
N ALA A 89 14.96 12.17 33.23
CA ALA A 89 15.84 12.44 32.09
C ALA A 89 15.30 11.87 30.76
N GLY A 90 14.09 11.30 30.77
CA GLY A 90 13.49 10.58 29.64
C GLY A 90 13.37 9.08 29.91
N ASP A 91 12.38 8.45 29.30
CA ASP A 91 12.08 7.05 29.55
C ASP A 91 13.12 6.12 28.92
N THR A 92 13.48 5.06 29.64
CA THR A 92 14.35 3.99 29.14
C THR A 92 13.54 2.72 29.00
N TRP A 93 13.56 2.11 27.82
CA TRP A 93 12.91 0.84 27.53
C TRP A 93 13.91 -0.29 27.68
N THR A 94 13.58 -1.33 28.44
CA THR A 94 14.55 -2.38 28.79
C THR A 94 13.99 -3.78 28.66
N VAL A 95 14.82 -4.72 28.21
CA VAL A 95 14.52 -6.15 28.28
C VAL A 95 15.81 -6.93 28.52
N ARG A 96 15.71 -8.03 29.28
CA ARG A 96 16.80 -8.96 29.50
C ARG A 96 16.51 -10.28 28.81
N LEU A 97 17.39 -10.69 27.90
CA LEU A 97 17.24 -11.88 27.07
C LEU A 97 18.41 -12.84 27.26
N SER A 98 18.16 -14.12 27.02
CA SER A 98 19.19 -15.15 26.97
C SER A 98 19.49 -15.46 25.50
N LEU A 99 20.64 -15.04 24.98
CA LEU A 99 20.98 -15.11 23.55
C LEU A 99 22.19 -16.02 23.30
N PRO A 100 22.27 -16.68 22.13
CA PRO A 100 23.34 -17.65 21.84
C PRO A 100 24.73 -16.97 21.82
N LYS A 101 25.74 -17.65 22.37
CA LYS A 101 27.14 -17.21 22.33
C LYS A 101 27.83 -17.69 21.06
N ASP A 102 28.80 -16.88 20.61
CA ASP A 102 29.62 -17.13 19.43
C ASP A 102 28.83 -17.29 18.12
N CYS A 103 27.66 -16.64 18.06
CA CYS A 103 26.82 -16.60 16.88
C CYS A 103 26.48 -15.13 16.53
N PRO A 104 26.52 -14.74 15.25
CA PRO A 104 26.04 -13.44 14.82
C PRO A 104 24.55 -13.27 15.11
N ILE A 105 24.22 -12.30 15.96
CA ILE A 105 22.84 -11.92 16.28
C ILE A 105 22.52 -10.66 15.50
N GLU A 106 21.48 -10.74 14.67
CA GLU A 106 20.97 -9.61 13.91
C GLU A 106 19.60 -9.24 14.42
N TYR A 107 19.36 -7.95 14.65
CA TYR A 107 18.10 -7.46 15.20
C TYR A 107 17.74 -6.06 14.72
N ARG A 108 16.47 -5.72 14.85
CA ARG A 108 15.93 -4.37 14.62
C ARG A 108 15.00 -3.99 15.76
N LEU A 109 14.91 -2.69 15.98
CA LEU A 109 13.90 -2.10 16.85
C LEU A 109 12.73 -1.57 16.01
N PHE A 110 11.54 -1.66 16.58
CA PHE A 110 10.35 -0.98 16.08
C PHE A 110 9.46 -0.52 17.22
N THR A 111 8.60 0.45 16.94
CA THR A 111 7.52 0.85 17.83
C THR A 111 6.20 0.29 17.35
N ALA A 112 5.34 -0.04 18.30
CA ALA A 112 3.98 -0.50 18.02
C ALA A 112 3.04 -0.04 19.13
N PHE A 113 1.74 -0.17 18.89
CA PHE A 113 0.75 -0.24 19.96
C PHE A 113 0.15 -1.66 19.97
N SER A 114 -0.08 -2.22 21.15
CA SER A 114 -0.65 -3.56 21.31
C SER A 114 -1.95 -3.55 22.08
N ASP A 115 -2.85 -4.49 21.76
CA ASP A 115 -4.07 -4.73 22.55
C ASP A 115 -3.73 -5.57 23.79
N ASP A 116 -3.41 -4.88 24.88
CA ASP A 116 -2.96 -5.51 26.12
C ASP A 116 -4.06 -6.32 26.83
N GLU A 117 -5.35 -6.03 26.58
CA GLU A 117 -6.45 -6.83 27.15
C GLU A 117 -6.47 -8.28 26.62
N ALA A 118 -5.86 -8.53 25.46
CA ALA A 118 -5.69 -9.88 24.93
C ALA A 118 -4.74 -10.72 25.82
N LEU A 119 -3.77 -10.07 26.47
CA LEU A 119 -2.78 -10.70 27.35
C LEU A 119 -3.43 -11.27 28.62
N ASP A 120 -4.39 -10.54 29.19
CA ASP A 120 -5.12 -10.94 30.41
C ASP A 120 -6.12 -12.08 30.14
N ARG A 121 -6.59 -12.22 28.90
CA ARG A 121 -7.50 -13.29 28.46
C ARG A 121 -6.78 -14.54 27.92
N GLY A 122 -5.45 -14.59 27.96
CA GLY A 122 -4.65 -15.70 27.43
C GLY A 122 -4.71 -15.85 25.91
N THR A 123 -5.12 -14.77 25.22
CA THR A 123 -5.19 -14.70 23.75
C THR A 123 -3.92 -14.06 23.18
N LYS A 124 -3.63 -14.35 21.91
CA LYS A 124 -2.48 -13.75 21.21
C LYS A 124 -2.57 -12.22 21.24
N THR A 125 -1.55 -11.55 21.75
CA THR A 125 -1.43 -10.09 21.73
C THR A 125 -1.40 -9.60 20.29
N ARG A 126 -2.34 -8.71 19.94
CA ARG A 126 -2.34 -8.05 18.63
C ARG A 126 -1.34 -6.92 18.64
N ILE A 127 -0.53 -6.81 17.59
CA ILE A 127 0.49 -5.77 17.46
C ILE A 127 0.18 -4.95 16.21
N ALA A 128 0.29 -3.63 16.33
CA ALA A 128 0.19 -2.69 15.21
C ALA A 128 1.47 -1.86 15.13
N ILE A 129 2.31 -2.17 14.15
CA ILE A 129 3.60 -1.50 13.94
C ILE A 129 3.38 -0.05 13.53
N VAL A 130 4.04 0.87 14.24
CA VAL A 130 3.95 2.32 14.04
C VAL A 130 5.15 2.84 13.25
N ARG A 131 6.38 2.64 13.75
CA ARG A 131 7.62 3.01 13.07
C ARG A 131 8.68 1.93 13.25
N TRP A 132 9.62 1.85 12.33
CA TRP A 132 10.72 0.89 12.42
C TRP A 132 12.04 1.41 11.87
N GLU A 133 13.13 0.83 12.36
CA GLU A 133 14.49 1.14 11.94
C GLU A 133 14.79 0.60 10.55
N ALA A 134 14.92 1.48 9.57
CA ALA A 134 15.02 1.12 8.15
C ALA A 134 16.44 1.26 7.57
N PHE A 135 17.47 1.08 8.39
CA PHE A 135 18.87 1.02 7.93
C PHE A 135 19.11 -0.19 7.02
N GLU A 136 19.98 -0.07 6.03
CA GLU A 136 20.31 -1.16 5.09
C GLU A 136 20.70 -2.45 5.83
N ILE A 137 21.69 -2.36 6.73
CA ILE A 137 22.15 -3.47 7.56
C ILE A 137 21.47 -3.41 8.93
N PRO A 138 20.87 -4.51 9.42
CA PRO A 138 20.28 -4.58 10.76
C PRO A 138 21.33 -4.32 11.85
N ARG A 139 20.91 -4.12 13.10
CA ARG A 139 21.86 -4.04 14.22
C ARG A 139 22.47 -5.41 14.43
N GLN A 140 23.77 -5.45 14.75
CA GLN A 140 24.51 -6.69 14.92
C GLN A 140 25.10 -6.75 16.33
N LEU A 141 25.08 -7.95 16.91
CA LEU A 141 25.63 -8.26 18.21
C LEU A 141 26.36 -9.61 18.14
N LEU A 142 27.54 -9.68 18.75
CA LEU A 142 28.27 -10.93 18.94
C LEU A 142 28.61 -11.05 20.43
N ILE A 143 28.26 -12.18 21.04
CA ILE A 143 28.54 -12.46 22.46
C ILE A 143 29.73 -13.42 22.52
N PRO A 144 30.90 -12.98 23.02
CA PRO A 144 32.06 -13.86 23.17
C PRO A 144 31.77 -15.06 24.09
N PRO A 145 32.40 -16.22 23.88
CA PRO A 145 32.19 -17.43 24.70
C PRO A 145 32.35 -17.19 26.21
N ASN A 146 33.37 -16.39 26.58
CA ASN A 146 33.73 -16.10 27.96
C ASN A 146 32.88 -15.01 28.63
N GLN A 147 31.98 -14.36 27.89
CA GLN A 147 31.15 -13.27 28.41
C GLN A 147 29.84 -13.83 28.96
N SER A 148 29.54 -13.54 30.23
CA SER A 148 28.31 -13.98 30.91
C SER A 148 27.17 -12.96 30.78
N SER A 149 27.52 -11.67 30.75
CA SER A 149 26.57 -10.55 30.69
C SER A 149 27.02 -9.49 29.70
N THR A 150 26.07 -9.00 28.89
CA THR A 150 26.28 -7.92 27.92
C THR A 150 25.20 -6.86 28.09
N ASN A 151 25.60 -5.59 28.16
CA ASN A 151 24.66 -4.47 28.21
C ASN A 151 24.71 -3.71 26.87
N VAL A 152 23.57 -3.61 26.20
CA VAL A 152 23.42 -2.93 24.92
C VAL A 152 22.65 -1.65 25.15
N LYS A 153 23.27 -0.50 24.85
CA LYS A 153 22.62 0.81 24.88
C LYS A 153 22.49 1.34 23.47
N CYS A 154 21.29 1.74 23.08
CA CYS A 154 21.07 2.31 21.75
C CYS A 154 19.93 3.34 21.75
N VAL A 155 19.95 4.20 20.74
CA VAL A 155 18.89 5.18 20.49
C VAL A 155 18.00 4.65 19.37
N PHE A 156 16.70 4.53 19.62
CA PHE A 156 15.73 4.09 18.62
C PHE A 156 15.76 5.03 17.41
N GLY A 157 15.89 4.45 16.22
CA GLY A 157 15.93 5.20 14.97
C GLY A 157 17.29 5.82 14.63
N SER A 158 18.31 5.67 15.48
CA SER A 158 19.66 6.17 15.25
C SER A 158 20.73 5.07 15.37
N LYS A 159 21.55 4.91 14.33
CA LYS A 159 22.64 3.93 14.23
C LYS A 159 23.82 4.57 13.51
N ASP A 160 25.00 4.53 14.12
CA ASP A 160 26.27 5.02 13.54
C ASP A 160 26.20 6.46 13.01
N GLY A 161 25.48 7.35 13.72
CA GLY A 161 25.28 8.75 13.33
C GLY A 161 24.22 8.98 12.24
N MET A 162 23.65 7.92 11.68
CA MET A 162 22.51 7.99 10.74
C MET A 162 21.19 7.87 11.50
N SER A 163 20.21 8.68 11.12
CA SER A 163 18.83 8.56 11.59
C SER A 163 17.94 8.12 10.44
N LEU A 164 17.27 6.97 10.59
CA LEU A 164 16.38 6.46 9.54
C LEU A 164 15.24 5.62 10.11
N LEU A 165 14.05 6.23 10.11
CA LEU A 165 12.79 5.59 10.46
C LEU A 165 11.88 5.55 9.23
N LYS A 166 11.08 4.48 9.14
CA LYS A 166 9.96 4.37 8.21
C LYS A 166 8.69 4.05 8.98
N ASP A 167 7.56 4.45 8.42
CA ASP A 167 6.25 4.05 8.92
C ASP A 167 6.06 2.53 8.81
N GLY A 168 5.29 1.99 9.74
CA GLY A 168 4.83 0.61 9.75
C GLY A 168 3.80 0.31 8.67
N TRP A 169 3.34 -0.94 8.66
CA TRP A 169 2.31 -1.44 7.77
C TRP A 169 1.19 -2.10 8.61
N LEU A 170 0.07 -2.40 7.95
CA LEU A 170 -1.04 -3.11 8.57
C LEU A 170 -0.61 -4.53 8.89
N THR A 171 -0.61 -4.83 10.18
CA THR A 171 -0.36 -6.15 10.72
C THR A 171 -1.70 -6.70 11.18
N GLU A 172 -2.33 -6.15 12.21
CA GLU A 172 -3.65 -6.63 12.66
C GLU A 172 -4.69 -5.53 12.75
N GLN A 173 -4.26 -4.29 12.57
CA GLN A 173 -5.10 -3.11 12.59
C GLN A 173 -5.69 -2.79 11.21
N TYR A 174 -6.80 -2.07 11.24
CA TYR A 174 -7.48 -1.48 10.09
C TYR A 174 -6.99 -0.04 9.89
N GLU A 175 -7.02 0.48 8.67
CA GLU A 175 -6.99 1.93 8.43
C GLU A 175 -8.34 2.36 7.88
N VAL A 176 -8.98 3.35 8.54
CA VAL A 176 -10.15 4.04 8.00
C VAL A 176 -9.71 5.43 7.56
N ARG A 177 -10.05 5.77 6.32
CA ARG A 177 -9.70 7.04 5.69
C ARG A 177 -10.94 7.72 5.13
N LEU A 178 -11.04 9.02 5.38
CA LEU A 178 -12.04 9.92 4.83
C LEU A 178 -11.33 10.90 3.91
N MET A 179 -11.85 11.09 2.70
CA MET A 179 -11.40 12.08 1.75
C MET A 179 -12.54 13.05 1.44
N ILE A 180 -12.27 14.34 1.62
CA ILE A 180 -13.23 15.42 1.47
C ILE A 180 -12.67 16.40 0.45
N ASN A 181 -13.38 16.55 -0.66
CA ASN A 181 -13.10 17.60 -1.65
C ASN A 181 -13.84 18.88 -1.25
N GLY A 182 -13.16 20.02 -1.24
CA GLY A 182 -13.76 21.31 -0.89
C GLY A 182 -14.96 21.67 -1.76
N ARG A 183 -14.99 21.23 -3.02
CA ARG A 183 -16.13 21.42 -3.93
C ARG A 183 -17.37 20.64 -3.51
N SER A 184 -17.23 19.62 -2.67
CA SER A 184 -18.31 18.81 -2.11
C SER A 184 -18.81 19.34 -0.77
N VAL A 185 -18.29 20.45 -0.27
CA VAL A 185 -18.75 21.11 0.96
C VAL A 185 -19.56 22.35 0.59
N ARG A 186 -20.80 22.43 1.09
CA ARG A 186 -21.71 23.56 0.84
C ARG A 186 -22.32 24.04 2.14
N PHE A 187 -22.19 25.32 2.45
CA PHE A 187 -22.96 25.96 3.53
C PHE A 187 -24.16 26.71 2.93
N LEU A 188 -25.29 26.68 3.62
CA LEU A 188 -26.54 27.29 3.13
C LEU A 188 -26.45 28.82 3.01
N LYS A 189 -25.68 29.47 3.90
CA LYS A 189 -25.61 30.93 3.98
C LYS A 189 -24.52 31.54 3.10
N GLN A 190 -23.45 30.81 2.81
CA GLN A 190 -22.31 31.34 2.06
C GLN A 190 -21.54 30.21 1.35
N PRO A 191 -20.98 30.47 0.16
CA PRO A 191 -20.10 29.49 -0.50
C PRO A 191 -18.83 29.27 0.34
N LEU A 192 -18.27 28.06 0.24
CA LEU A 192 -16.97 27.77 0.84
C LEU A 192 -15.89 28.58 0.09
N HIS A 193 -15.23 29.49 0.80
CA HIS A 193 -14.02 30.16 0.34
C HIS A 193 -12.79 29.55 0.99
N SER A 194 -12.64 29.79 2.30
CA SER A 194 -11.61 29.22 3.15
C SER A 194 -12.16 29.11 4.57
N VAL A 195 -11.99 27.95 5.18
CA VAL A 195 -12.38 27.64 6.56
C VAL A 195 -11.23 26.95 7.27
N ARG A 196 -11.31 26.91 8.58
CA ARG A 196 -10.44 26.08 9.41
C ARG A 196 -11.14 24.77 9.73
N VAL A 197 -10.44 23.64 9.64
CA VAL A 197 -11.01 22.32 9.91
C VAL A 197 -10.26 21.64 11.04
N LYS A 198 -11.01 21.09 11.99
CA LYS A 198 -10.52 20.17 13.01
C LYS A 198 -11.19 18.81 12.82
N ALA A 199 -10.43 17.74 13.00
CA ALA A 199 -10.96 16.38 13.02
C ALA A 199 -10.71 15.74 14.39
N SER A 200 -11.62 14.88 14.83
CA SER A 200 -11.42 14.04 16.01
C SER A 200 -12.07 12.68 15.81
N THR A 201 -11.61 11.69 16.57
CA THR A 201 -12.15 10.33 16.51
C THR A 201 -12.44 9.79 17.90
N SER A 202 -13.53 9.06 18.04
CA SER A 202 -13.85 8.26 19.23
C SER A 202 -14.33 6.86 18.84
N VAL A 203 -14.32 5.93 19.77
CA VAL A 203 -14.93 4.59 19.61
C VAL A 203 -16.35 4.64 20.14
N LEU A 204 -17.30 4.05 19.40
CA LEU A 204 -18.68 3.91 19.78
C LEU A 204 -18.84 2.70 20.70
N ASP A 205 -19.13 2.94 21.98
CA ASP A 205 -19.49 1.89 22.93
C ASP A 205 -21.00 1.86 23.15
N MET A 206 -21.65 0.82 22.63
CA MET A 206 -23.09 0.58 22.79
C MET A 206 -23.43 -0.25 24.05
N SER A 207 -22.42 -0.69 24.81
CA SER A 207 -22.59 -1.50 26.02
C SER A 207 -22.77 -0.67 27.30
N ALA A 208 -22.42 0.62 27.25
CA ALA A 208 -22.60 1.53 28.37
C ALA A 208 -24.08 1.92 28.54
N ASN A 209 -24.67 1.57 29.69
CA ASN A 209 -26.00 1.98 30.15
C ASN A 209 -26.14 3.51 30.43
N SER A 210 -25.25 4.36 29.91
CA SER A 210 -25.29 5.81 30.06
C SER A 210 -25.88 6.48 28.83
N SER A 211 -26.71 7.50 29.04
CA SER A 211 -27.44 8.29 28.02
C SER A 211 -26.56 9.18 27.13
N ALA A 212 -25.28 8.84 26.97
CA ALA A 212 -24.34 9.41 26.03
C ALA A 212 -23.22 8.39 25.81
N ALA A 213 -22.79 8.21 24.55
CA ALA A 213 -21.60 7.43 24.22
C ALA A 213 -20.40 8.05 24.95
N THR A 214 -20.03 7.51 26.10
CA THR A 214 -18.77 7.85 26.76
C THR A 214 -17.66 7.24 25.91
N ALA A 215 -16.96 8.10 25.18
CA ALA A 215 -15.72 7.72 24.51
C ALA A 215 -14.75 7.20 25.57
N HIS A 216 -14.50 5.88 25.60
CA HIS A 216 -13.42 5.35 26.40
C HIS A 216 -12.09 5.85 25.81
N ALA A 217 -11.26 6.47 26.67
CA ALA A 217 -9.95 6.98 26.31
C ALA A 217 -8.86 5.89 26.24
N ASP A 218 -9.18 4.62 26.54
CA ASP A 218 -8.17 3.61 26.90
C ASP A 218 -8.20 2.34 26.03
N GLN A 219 -8.43 2.45 24.72
CA GLN A 219 -7.95 1.41 23.80
C GLN A 219 -6.72 1.91 23.03
N PRO A 220 -5.56 1.22 23.14
CA PRO A 220 -4.35 1.61 22.42
C PRO A 220 -4.66 1.63 20.92
N SER A 221 -4.54 2.83 20.34
CA SER A 221 -4.79 3.09 18.93
C SER A 221 -3.94 4.27 18.49
N LEU A 222 -3.52 4.28 17.22
CA LEU A 222 -2.79 5.40 16.64
C LEU A 222 -3.60 6.68 16.70
N PRO A 223 -3.03 7.88 16.91
CA PRO A 223 -3.77 9.14 16.83
C PRO A 223 -4.57 9.28 15.53
N CYS A 224 -5.61 10.13 15.56
CA CYS A 224 -6.23 10.58 14.31
C CYS A 224 -5.27 11.54 13.61
N TYR A 225 -5.10 11.39 12.30
CA TYR A 225 -4.26 12.26 11.49
C TYR A 225 -5.07 12.96 10.42
N LEU A 226 -4.65 14.17 10.05
CA LEU A 226 -5.22 14.93 8.96
C LEU A 226 -4.14 15.57 8.07
N SER A 227 -4.44 15.73 6.79
CA SER A 227 -3.57 16.37 5.79
C SER A 227 -4.41 17.03 4.68
N VAL A 228 -3.91 18.15 4.14
CA VAL A 228 -4.48 18.81 2.96
C VAL A 228 -3.54 18.54 1.78
N LEU A 229 -3.92 17.67 0.85
CA LEU A 229 -3.03 17.18 -0.21
C LEU A 229 -2.60 18.27 -1.20
N THR A 230 -3.43 19.29 -1.36
CA THR A 230 -3.18 20.45 -2.24
C THR A 230 -2.25 21.49 -1.62
N SER A 231 -1.98 21.41 -0.32
CA SER A 231 -1.03 22.27 0.40
C SER A 231 0.42 21.86 0.09
N GLU A 232 1.34 22.83 0.05
CA GLU A 232 2.79 22.56 0.01
C GLU A 232 3.25 21.72 1.21
N ASP A 233 2.68 22.01 2.39
CA ASP A 233 2.79 21.16 3.56
C ASP A 233 1.67 20.12 3.53
N SER A 234 1.95 18.99 2.88
CA SER A 234 1.04 17.85 2.70
C SER A 234 1.29 16.72 3.72
N ALA A 235 2.20 16.89 4.68
CA ALA A 235 2.48 15.89 5.69
C ALA A 235 1.26 15.66 6.61
N PHE A 236 1.06 14.41 7.05
CA PHE A 236 0.02 14.11 8.03
C PHE A 236 0.39 14.67 9.40
N LYS A 237 -0.57 15.34 10.04
CA LYS A 237 -0.43 15.93 11.38
C LYS A 237 -1.44 15.31 12.34
N GLN A 238 -1.07 15.17 13.61
CA GLN A 238 -2.00 14.70 14.64
C GLN A 238 -3.17 15.69 14.76
N ALA A 239 -4.39 15.18 14.61
CA ALA A 239 -5.61 15.97 14.54
C ALA A 239 -6.01 16.61 15.88
N SER A 240 -5.57 16.05 17.00
CA SER A 240 -5.73 16.59 18.35
C SER A 240 -5.19 18.02 18.48
N ASP A 241 -4.00 18.22 17.92
CA ASP A 241 -3.18 19.42 18.14
C ASP A 241 -3.25 20.40 16.97
N ASN A 242 -3.88 20.01 15.87
CA ASN A 242 -3.83 20.74 14.61
C ASN A 242 -5.20 21.13 14.08
N VAL A 243 -5.25 22.35 13.54
CA VAL A 243 -6.37 22.88 12.76
C VAL A 243 -5.78 23.32 11.43
N VAL A 244 -6.35 22.83 10.32
CA VAL A 244 -5.85 23.14 8.97
C VAL A 244 -6.74 24.12 8.24
N LEU A 245 -6.13 24.94 7.38
CA LEU A 245 -6.87 25.72 6.40
C LEU A 245 -7.36 24.80 5.30
N PHE A 246 -8.61 24.99 4.90
CA PHE A 246 -9.28 24.18 3.89
C PHE A 246 -10.19 25.08 3.04
N GLY A 247 -9.90 25.13 1.76
CA GLY A 247 -10.62 25.90 0.77
C GLY A 247 -11.41 25.05 -0.21
N ARG A 248 -12.08 25.73 -1.14
CA ARG A 248 -12.94 25.10 -2.15
C ARG A 248 -12.20 24.13 -3.07
N GLU A 249 -10.95 24.41 -3.40
CA GLU A 249 -10.15 23.62 -4.34
C GLU A 249 -9.29 22.57 -3.63
N ASP A 250 -9.38 22.48 -2.31
CA ASP A 250 -8.53 21.61 -1.51
C ASP A 250 -9.09 20.20 -1.37
N VAL A 251 -8.18 19.26 -1.12
CA VAL A 251 -8.53 17.87 -0.76
C VAL A 251 -7.99 17.58 0.62
N LEU A 252 -8.91 17.42 1.57
CA LEU A 252 -8.62 17.03 2.95
C LEU A 252 -8.70 15.51 3.07
N VAL A 253 -7.69 14.93 3.71
CA VAL A 253 -7.66 13.51 4.09
C VAL A 253 -7.59 13.42 5.60
N VAL A 254 -8.46 12.60 6.19
CA VAL A 254 -8.45 12.25 7.61
C VAL A 254 -8.30 10.75 7.72
N LYS A 255 -7.37 10.26 8.54
CA LYS A 255 -7.13 8.82 8.72
C LYS A 255 -6.97 8.43 10.19
N LYS A 256 -7.36 7.21 10.51
CA LYS A 256 -7.21 6.60 11.84
C LYS A 256 -6.93 5.11 11.67
N GLN A 257 -5.97 4.59 12.44
CA GLN A 257 -5.74 3.15 12.55
C GLN A 257 -6.16 2.63 13.92
N CYS A 258 -6.79 1.46 13.93
CA CYS A 258 -7.31 0.83 15.13
C CYS A 258 -7.53 -0.68 14.91
N PHE A 259 -7.65 -1.44 16.00
CA PHE A 259 -7.99 -2.86 15.94
C PHE A 259 -9.48 -3.13 15.69
N THR A 260 -10.33 -2.11 15.75
CA THR A 260 -11.79 -2.17 15.55
C THR A 260 -12.21 -1.18 14.46
N GLY A 261 -12.36 -1.65 13.22
CA GLY A 261 -12.63 -0.76 12.07
C GLY A 261 -14.07 -0.24 11.97
N LEU A 262 -15.05 -0.92 12.57
CA LEU A 262 -16.49 -0.63 12.37
C LEU A 262 -17.10 0.28 13.44
N ASP A 263 -16.42 0.48 14.56
CA ASP A 263 -16.96 1.22 15.71
C ASP A 263 -16.35 2.62 15.86
N LEU A 264 -15.74 3.17 14.82
CA LEU A 264 -15.19 4.52 14.83
C LEU A 264 -16.26 5.58 14.53
N VAL A 265 -16.12 6.70 15.24
CA VAL A 265 -16.88 7.93 15.03
C VAL A 265 -15.88 9.03 14.68
N PHE A 266 -15.93 9.53 13.45
CA PHE A 266 -15.17 10.73 13.07
C PHE A 266 -16.06 11.95 13.22
N ARG A 267 -15.55 12.98 13.90
CA ARG A 267 -16.19 14.30 13.97
C ARG A 267 -15.33 15.29 13.21
N ILE A 268 -15.94 15.98 12.23
CA ILE A 268 -15.29 17.03 11.44
C ILE A 268 -15.96 18.36 11.78
N GLU A 269 -15.18 19.33 12.23
CA GLU A 269 -15.65 20.63 12.70
C GLU A 269 -15.08 21.74 11.82
N PHE A 270 -15.96 22.64 11.38
CA PHE A 270 -15.61 23.77 10.54
C PHE A 270 -15.64 25.05 11.35
N PHE A 271 -14.57 25.84 11.30
CA PHE A 271 -14.42 27.10 12.01
C PHE A 271 -14.24 28.25 11.00
N PRO A 272 -14.66 29.48 11.35
CA PRO A 272 -14.40 30.64 10.51
C PRO A 272 -12.89 30.88 10.34
N PRO A 273 -12.47 31.49 9.21
CA PRO A 273 -11.08 31.90 9.01
C PRO A 273 -10.66 32.92 10.08
N VAL A 274 -9.37 32.98 10.39
CA VAL A 274 -8.83 33.94 11.38
C VAL A 274 -8.86 35.34 10.77
N SER A 275 -9.41 36.32 11.49
CA SER A 275 -9.34 37.73 11.09
C SER A 275 -7.90 38.23 11.17
N ALA A 276 -7.41 38.91 10.13
CA ALA A 276 -6.05 39.46 10.06
C ALA A 276 -5.72 40.48 11.18
N ALA A 277 -6.72 40.94 11.94
CA ALA A 277 -6.58 41.87 13.05
C ALA A 277 -6.42 41.20 14.43
N ALA A 278 -6.43 39.86 14.52
CA ALA A 278 -6.34 39.14 15.78
C ALA A 278 -4.87 38.95 16.24
N SER A 279 -4.61 39.11 17.55
CA SER A 279 -3.27 38.89 18.12
C SER A 279 -2.81 37.43 17.96
N PRO A 280 -1.50 37.14 17.97
CA PRO A 280 -0.98 35.76 17.89
C PRO A 280 -1.52 34.83 18.98
N SER A 281 -1.90 35.38 20.14
CA SER A 281 -2.50 34.65 21.26
C SER A 281 -3.99 34.31 21.06
N ALA A 282 -4.67 34.94 20.10
CA ALA A 282 -6.08 34.68 19.75
C ALA A 282 -6.24 33.64 18.62
N GLN A 283 -5.16 32.94 18.27
CA GLN A 283 -5.15 31.85 17.27
C GLN A 283 -5.73 30.53 17.83
N HIS A 284 -6.09 30.50 19.12
CA HIS A 284 -6.76 29.36 19.75
C HIS A 284 -8.23 29.25 19.33
N LEU A 285 -8.79 28.04 19.49
CA LEU A 285 -10.13 27.57 19.10
C LEU A 285 -11.31 28.31 19.78
N ASP A 286 -11.15 29.56 20.21
CA ASP A 286 -12.15 30.34 20.94
C ASP A 286 -13.34 30.79 20.07
N ALA A 287 -13.20 30.69 18.74
CA ALA A 287 -14.30 30.96 17.81
C ALA A 287 -15.27 29.77 17.75
N GLU A 288 -16.58 30.06 17.79
CA GLU A 288 -17.59 29.01 17.60
C GLU A 288 -17.47 28.36 16.20
N PRO A 289 -17.62 27.02 16.10
CA PRO A 289 -17.64 26.35 14.82
C PRO A 289 -18.87 26.77 14.02
N LEU A 290 -18.67 26.98 12.72
CA LEU A 290 -19.73 27.19 11.72
C LEU A 290 -20.70 26.01 11.67
N GLY A 291 -20.18 24.81 11.94
CA GLY A 291 -20.94 23.57 12.05
C GLY A 291 -20.03 22.36 12.12
N SER A 292 -20.62 21.20 12.37
CA SER A 292 -19.90 19.92 12.43
C SER A 292 -20.67 18.81 11.75
N THR A 293 -19.95 17.79 11.29
CA THR A 293 -20.53 16.55 10.79
C THR A 293 -19.95 15.35 11.53
N VAL A 294 -20.68 14.25 11.53
CA VAL A 294 -20.26 12.99 12.15
C VAL A 294 -20.34 11.88 11.10
N VAL A 295 -19.25 11.12 10.97
CA VAL A 295 -19.16 9.93 10.12
C VAL A 295 -19.04 8.72 11.05
N LEU A 296 -20.05 7.86 11.02
CA LEU A 296 -20.06 6.58 11.74
C LEU A 296 -19.56 5.49 10.80
N THR A 297 -18.51 4.78 11.16
CA THR A 297 -18.00 3.68 10.33
C THR A 297 -18.99 2.52 10.22
N SER A 298 -19.82 2.32 11.24
CA SER A 298 -20.91 1.33 11.24
C SER A 298 -22.04 1.66 10.25
N ALA A 299 -22.12 2.91 9.77
CA ALA A 299 -23.08 3.34 8.76
C ALA A 299 -22.52 3.25 7.33
N LEU A 300 -21.26 2.86 7.16
CA LEU A 300 -20.66 2.68 5.84
C LEU A 300 -21.21 1.40 5.20
N ARG A 301 -21.60 1.48 3.93
CA ARG A 301 -22.25 0.35 3.24
C ARG A 301 -21.25 -0.73 2.83
N ASN A 302 -20.04 -0.31 2.47
CA ASN A 302 -18.95 -1.13 1.95
C ASN A 302 -17.61 -0.59 2.50
N ASN A 303 -16.49 -1.18 2.10
CA ASN A 303 -15.16 -0.68 2.47
C ASN A 303 -14.69 0.49 1.60
N PHE A 304 -15.36 0.80 0.49
CA PHE A 304 -15.08 1.99 -0.31
C PHE A 304 -16.39 2.56 -0.83
N GLY A 305 -16.52 3.88 -0.80
CA GLY A 305 -17.73 4.53 -1.32
C GLY A 305 -17.76 6.03 -1.03
N TYR A 306 -18.95 6.59 -1.19
CA TYR A 306 -19.22 8.01 -1.02
C TYR A 306 -20.52 8.22 -0.26
N SER A 307 -20.51 9.15 0.69
CA SER A 307 -21.66 9.52 1.51
C SER A 307 -21.84 11.04 1.48
N ILE A 308 -23.09 11.50 1.42
CA ILE A 308 -23.44 12.91 1.62
C ILE A 308 -24.04 13.02 3.02
N LEU A 309 -23.47 13.90 3.85
CA LEU A 309 -23.83 14.06 5.25
C LEU A 309 -24.23 15.52 5.52
N PRO A 310 -25.18 15.77 6.43
CA PRO A 310 -25.49 17.12 6.86
C PRO A 310 -24.34 17.70 7.70
N VAL A 311 -24.19 19.02 7.62
CA VAL A 311 -23.39 19.81 8.55
C VAL A 311 -24.38 20.51 9.50
N LEU A 312 -24.20 20.28 10.80
CA LEU A 312 -25.11 20.73 11.85
C LEU A 312 -24.47 21.83 12.70
N ASP A 313 -25.24 22.84 13.10
CA ASP A 313 -24.82 23.81 14.12
C ASP A 313 -24.95 23.26 15.55
N ARG A 314 -24.65 24.10 16.54
CA ARG A 314 -24.74 23.76 17.98
C ARG A 314 -26.16 23.41 18.44
N ASN A 315 -27.19 23.88 17.73
CA ASN A 315 -28.59 23.62 18.03
C ASN A 315 -29.14 22.38 17.27
N GLY A 316 -28.28 21.70 16.49
CA GLY A 316 -28.68 20.56 15.66
C GLY A 316 -29.38 20.95 14.36
N MET A 317 -29.36 22.22 13.97
CA MET A 317 -29.94 22.69 12.71
C MET A 317 -28.99 22.46 11.56
N VAL A 318 -29.52 22.05 10.41
CA VAL A 318 -28.73 21.87 9.18
C VAL A 318 -28.28 23.23 8.66
N VAL A 319 -26.97 23.44 8.60
CA VAL A 319 -26.33 24.66 8.07
C VAL A 319 -25.59 24.42 6.75
N GLY A 320 -25.52 23.17 6.31
CA GLY A 320 -24.85 22.78 5.09
C GLY A 320 -24.83 21.27 4.88
N GLU A 321 -24.03 20.84 3.92
CA GLU A 321 -23.77 19.44 3.63
C GLU A 321 -22.32 19.24 3.17
N ILE A 322 -21.86 18.00 3.31
CA ILE A 322 -20.52 17.56 2.96
C ILE A 322 -20.58 16.22 2.26
N GLY A 323 -19.85 16.11 1.15
CA GLY A 323 -19.51 14.85 0.52
C GLY A 323 -18.24 14.24 1.09
N VAL A 324 -18.32 12.99 1.52
CA VAL A 324 -17.21 12.23 2.10
C VAL A 324 -17.01 10.95 1.30
N GLN A 325 -15.87 10.83 0.62
CA GLN A 325 -15.40 9.55 0.13
C GLN A 325 -14.70 8.81 1.28
N TYR A 326 -14.88 7.51 1.38
CA TYR A 326 -14.27 6.70 2.43
C TYR A 326 -13.58 5.45 1.87
N LEU A 327 -12.51 5.03 2.55
CA LEU A 327 -11.83 3.76 2.34
C LEU A 327 -11.54 3.10 3.69
N VAL A 328 -11.83 1.81 3.79
CA VAL A 328 -11.49 0.92 4.91
C VAL A 328 -10.53 -0.14 4.39
N VAL A 329 -9.30 -0.12 4.89
CA VAL A 329 -8.24 -1.05 4.50
C VAL A 329 -8.07 -2.10 5.59
N HIS A 330 -8.14 -3.36 5.18
CA HIS A 330 -7.93 -4.52 6.03
C HIS A 330 -6.46 -4.96 6.00
N PRO A 331 -5.93 -5.55 7.07
CA PRO A 331 -4.67 -6.27 6.97
C PRO A 331 -4.83 -7.51 6.06
N THR A 332 -3.75 -7.96 5.45
CA THR A 332 -3.75 -9.16 4.58
C THR A 332 -4.05 -10.42 5.38
N ARG A 333 -4.83 -11.36 4.81
CA ARG A 333 -5.36 -12.52 5.56
C ARG A 333 -4.44 -13.73 5.69
N HIS A 334 -3.61 -14.00 4.69
CA HIS A 334 -2.92 -15.28 4.55
C HIS A 334 -1.40 -15.14 4.69
N THR A 335 -0.74 -14.84 3.57
CA THR A 335 0.71 -14.81 3.47
C THR A 335 1.21 -13.39 3.71
N ARG A 336 2.11 -13.23 4.67
CA ARG A 336 2.76 -11.94 4.95
C ARG A 336 4.26 -12.10 4.85
N PRO A 337 4.96 -11.11 4.27
CA PRO A 337 6.40 -11.06 4.38
C PRO A 337 6.79 -10.95 5.86
N ASP A 338 7.88 -11.61 6.22
CA ASP A 338 8.54 -11.41 7.50
C ASP A 338 8.94 -9.93 7.67
N PHE A 339 9.30 -9.56 8.89
CA PHE A 339 9.89 -8.26 9.18
C PHE A 339 11.16 -8.06 8.32
N PRO A 340 11.39 -6.89 7.71
CA PRO A 340 12.46 -6.74 6.74
C PRO A 340 13.83 -6.88 7.42
N ALA A 341 14.53 -8.00 7.14
CA ALA A 341 15.90 -8.17 7.58
C ALA A 341 16.83 -7.15 6.91
N ARG A 342 16.56 -6.84 5.63
CA ARG A 342 17.22 -5.81 4.83
C ARG A 342 16.19 -4.83 4.29
N VAL A 343 16.62 -3.60 4.07
CA VAL A 343 15.78 -2.60 3.40
C VAL A 343 16.16 -2.59 1.94
N ASP A 344 15.28 -3.10 1.10
CA ASP A 344 15.39 -2.94 -0.34
C ASP A 344 15.13 -1.46 -0.64
N ARG A 345 16.21 -0.67 -0.63
CA ARG A 345 16.26 0.60 -1.34
C ARG A 345 16.87 0.27 -2.68
N PRO A 346 16.08 0.24 -3.75
CA PRO A 346 16.67 0.23 -5.07
C PRO A 346 17.41 1.56 -5.24
N SER A 347 18.74 1.55 -5.08
CA SER A 347 19.59 2.65 -5.47
C SER A 347 20.25 2.23 -6.77
N TYR A 348 19.72 2.72 -7.87
CA TYR A 348 20.27 2.41 -9.19
C TYR A 348 21.34 3.45 -9.54
N ASN A 349 22.51 2.98 -9.95
CA ASN A 349 23.61 3.86 -10.37
C ASN A 349 23.34 4.52 -11.73
N ALA A 350 22.33 4.05 -12.46
CA ALA A 350 21.88 4.58 -13.73
C ALA A 350 20.35 4.47 -13.83
N PRO A 351 19.70 5.29 -14.68
CA PRO A 351 18.27 5.18 -14.95
C PRO A 351 17.91 3.81 -15.52
N LEU A 352 16.90 3.17 -14.93
CA LEU A 352 16.41 1.86 -15.35
C LEU A 352 15.77 1.92 -16.72
N ASN A 353 16.06 0.90 -17.55
CA ASN A 353 15.37 0.66 -18.80
C ASN A 353 14.21 -0.31 -18.55
N VAL A 354 12.99 0.19 -18.67
CA VAL A 354 11.77 -0.58 -18.38
C VAL A 354 11.01 -0.84 -19.68
N GLY A 355 10.88 -2.10 -20.06
CA GLY A 355 10.12 -2.51 -21.25
C GLY A 355 8.62 -2.44 -20.99
N HIS A 356 7.93 -1.48 -21.61
CA HIS A 356 6.49 -1.30 -21.46
C HIS A 356 5.72 -2.50 -22.06
N ARG A 357 4.92 -3.19 -21.24
CA ARG A 357 4.23 -4.45 -21.62
C ARG A 357 5.16 -5.48 -22.31
N GLY A 358 6.44 -5.44 -21.95
CA GLY A 358 7.54 -6.06 -22.68
C GLY A 358 8.07 -5.15 -23.82
N MET A 359 7.74 -5.46 -25.06
CA MET A 359 8.24 -4.76 -26.26
C MET A 359 7.35 -3.62 -26.76
N GLY A 360 6.35 -3.22 -25.97
CA GLY A 360 5.46 -2.12 -26.28
C GLY A 360 4.10 -2.53 -26.85
N ASN A 361 3.33 -1.51 -27.23
CA ASN A 361 1.96 -1.67 -27.70
C ASN A 361 1.91 -2.45 -29.03
N SER A 362 1.15 -3.55 -29.03
CA SER A 362 1.06 -4.49 -30.16
C SER A 362 0.22 -4.03 -31.33
N TYR A 363 -0.47 -2.92 -31.18
CA TYR A 363 -1.39 -2.40 -32.18
C TYR A 363 -0.75 -1.32 -33.04
N THR A 364 0.58 -1.26 -33.05
CA THR A 364 1.39 -0.35 -33.85
C THR A 364 2.05 -1.09 -35.02
N LYS A 365 2.39 -0.36 -36.10
CA LYS A 365 3.05 -0.94 -37.29
C LYS A 365 4.38 -1.65 -36.99
N TYR A 366 5.02 -1.31 -35.88
CA TYR A 366 6.39 -1.72 -35.55
C TYR A 366 6.45 -2.75 -34.43
N ALA A 367 5.30 -3.25 -33.97
CA ALA A 367 5.26 -4.22 -32.91
C ALA A 367 5.86 -5.56 -33.34
N VAL A 368 6.84 -6.04 -32.58
CA VAL A 368 7.59 -7.28 -32.88
C VAL A 368 7.01 -8.48 -32.16
N LYS A 369 6.38 -8.25 -31.00
CA LYS A 369 5.74 -9.27 -30.15
C LYS A 369 4.42 -8.75 -29.61
N ARG A 370 3.53 -9.67 -29.24
CA ARG A 370 2.26 -9.35 -28.59
C ARG A 370 2.50 -8.84 -27.16
N GLU A 371 1.88 -7.75 -26.77
CA GLU A 371 2.03 -7.07 -25.49
C GLU A 371 1.53 -7.97 -24.38
N ASN A 372 2.10 -7.84 -23.18
CA ASN A 372 1.68 -8.60 -22.00
C ASN A 372 1.77 -10.13 -22.21
N THR A 373 2.75 -10.59 -22.99
CA THR A 373 3.04 -12.02 -23.21
C THR A 373 4.45 -12.39 -22.75
N ILE A 374 4.66 -13.67 -22.42
CA ILE A 374 5.96 -14.19 -21.99
C ILE A 374 7.02 -13.95 -23.07
N SER A 375 6.67 -14.14 -24.35
CA SER A 375 7.60 -13.93 -25.45
C SER A 375 8.03 -12.47 -25.60
N SER A 376 7.12 -11.52 -25.39
CA SER A 376 7.41 -10.08 -25.35
C SER A 376 8.36 -9.72 -24.22
N PHE A 377 8.13 -10.25 -23.02
CA PHE A 377 8.99 -10.00 -21.87
C PHE A 377 10.41 -10.56 -22.06
N ARG A 378 10.54 -11.78 -22.59
CA ARG A 378 11.85 -12.36 -22.92
C ARG A 378 12.58 -11.55 -23.98
N LYS A 379 11.85 -11.05 -24.97
CA LYS A 379 12.45 -10.20 -25.99
C LYS A 379 12.97 -8.89 -25.39
N ALA A 380 12.19 -8.23 -24.53
CA ALA A 380 12.64 -7.04 -23.81
C ALA A 380 13.90 -7.30 -22.97
N ALA A 381 13.93 -8.41 -22.22
CA ALA A 381 15.11 -8.81 -21.46
C ALA A 381 16.35 -9.01 -22.36
N SER A 382 16.19 -9.69 -23.51
CA SER A 382 17.29 -9.84 -24.49
C SER A 382 17.76 -8.51 -25.11
N CYS A 383 16.91 -7.49 -25.07
CA CYS A 383 17.21 -6.14 -25.53
C CYS A 383 17.84 -5.27 -24.43
N GLY A 384 18.10 -5.81 -23.23
CA GLY A 384 18.75 -5.09 -22.12
C GLY A 384 17.78 -4.37 -21.20
N ALA A 385 16.53 -4.82 -21.13
CA ALA A 385 15.60 -4.33 -20.11
C ALA A 385 16.09 -4.75 -18.72
N ASP A 386 16.20 -3.77 -17.81
CA ASP A 386 16.44 -4.02 -16.39
C ASP A 386 15.16 -4.52 -15.73
N PHE A 387 14.02 -3.94 -16.17
CA PHE A 387 12.68 -4.31 -15.74
C PHE A 387 11.76 -4.52 -16.95
N VAL A 388 10.75 -5.37 -16.80
CA VAL A 388 9.57 -5.36 -17.67
C VAL A 388 8.38 -4.82 -16.87
N GLU A 389 7.64 -3.90 -17.48
CA GLU A 389 6.36 -3.43 -16.98
C GLU A 389 5.25 -4.27 -17.61
N PHE A 390 4.20 -4.56 -16.83
CA PHE A 390 3.01 -5.22 -17.32
C PHE A 390 1.78 -5.03 -16.43
N ASP A 391 0.60 -5.17 -17.05
CA ASP A 391 -0.70 -4.92 -16.44
C ASP A 391 -1.30 -6.17 -15.79
N VAL A 392 -1.65 -6.10 -14.50
CA VAL A 392 -2.29 -7.20 -13.78
C VAL A 392 -3.72 -6.85 -13.40
N GLN A 393 -4.64 -7.78 -13.70
CA GLN A 393 -6.02 -7.76 -13.23
C GLN A 393 -6.55 -9.15 -12.89
N LEU A 394 -7.67 -9.21 -12.16
CA LEU A 394 -8.30 -10.47 -11.77
C LEU A 394 -9.39 -10.92 -12.76
N THR A 395 -9.42 -12.22 -13.03
CA THR A 395 -10.57 -12.91 -13.64
C THR A 395 -11.71 -13.10 -12.63
N LYS A 396 -12.87 -13.58 -13.10
CA LYS A 396 -14.05 -13.87 -12.26
C LYS A 396 -13.77 -14.86 -11.12
N ASP A 397 -12.89 -15.82 -11.37
CA ASP A 397 -12.42 -16.83 -10.43
C ASP A 397 -11.20 -16.36 -9.61
N SER A 398 -10.96 -15.05 -9.57
CA SER A 398 -9.91 -14.41 -8.76
C SER A 398 -8.50 -14.88 -9.10
N ILE A 399 -8.23 -15.19 -10.37
CA ILE A 399 -6.89 -15.54 -10.82
C ILE A 399 -6.22 -14.28 -11.40
N PRO A 400 -5.04 -13.85 -10.88
CA PRO A 400 -4.30 -12.75 -11.46
C PRO A 400 -3.76 -13.11 -12.84
N ILE A 401 -4.14 -12.32 -13.84
CA ILE A 401 -3.69 -12.44 -15.22
C ILE A 401 -3.01 -11.17 -15.69
N VAL A 402 -2.17 -11.31 -16.70
CA VAL A 402 -1.44 -10.20 -17.30
C VAL A 402 -2.13 -9.74 -18.58
N PHE A 403 -2.83 -8.60 -18.52
CA PHE A 403 -3.61 -8.02 -19.63
C PHE A 403 -4.03 -6.57 -19.33
N HIS A 404 -3.99 -5.70 -20.32
CA HIS A 404 -4.22 -4.25 -20.15
C HIS A 404 -5.69 -3.83 -20.11
N ASP A 405 -6.48 -4.19 -21.13
CA ASP A 405 -7.84 -3.67 -21.29
C ASP A 405 -8.81 -4.36 -20.33
N PHE A 406 -9.79 -3.63 -19.77
CA PHE A 406 -10.80 -4.24 -18.89
C PHE A 406 -11.90 -5.00 -19.65
N ASP A 407 -12.00 -4.77 -20.96
CA ASP A 407 -13.01 -5.39 -21.83
C ASP A 407 -12.32 -6.17 -22.97
N VAL A 408 -12.89 -7.32 -23.31
CA VAL A 408 -12.44 -8.17 -24.42
C VAL A 408 -13.54 -8.25 -25.49
N ARG A 409 -13.17 -8.38 -26.78
CA ARG A 409 -14.13 -8.60 -27.86
C ARG A 409 -14.09 -10.05 -28.31
N LEU A 410 -15.27 -10.65 -28.36
CA LEU A 410 -15.47 -12.07 -28.62
C LEU A 410 -16.41 -12.24 -29.80
N TRP A 411 -16.11 -13.21 -30.66
CA TRP A 411 -17.06 -13.68 -31.68
C TRP A 411 -18.00 -14.70 -31.05
N ALA A 412 -19.32 -14.48 -31.17
CA ALA A 412 -20.34 -15.42 -30.75
C ALA A 412 -21.34 -15.67 -31.88
N GLU A 413 -21.90 -16.88 -31.94
CA GLU A 413 -22.95 -17.21 -32.90
C GLU A 413 -24.22 -16.38 -32.64
N ARG A 414 -24.78 -15.81 -33.70
CA ARG A 414 -26.03 -15.05 -33.65
C ARG A 414 -27.18 -15.98 -33.27
N ARG A 415 -27.88 -15.67 -32.17
CA ARG A 415 -29.12 -16.36 -31.80
C ARG A 415 -30.27 -15.88 -32.68
N TRP A 416 -30.69 -16.72 -33.63
CA TRP A 416 -31.83 -16.44 -34.50
C TRP A 416 -33.16 -16.79 -33.80
N LYS A 417 -34.16 -15.89 -33.86
CA LYS A 417 -35.56 -16.18 -33.49
C LYS A 417 -36.38 -16.40 -34.77
N GLY A 418 -36.40 -17.62 -35.31
CA GLY A 418 -37.16 -17.98 -36.53
C GLY A 418 -36.59 -19.19 -37.29
N ALA A 419 -37.16 -19.52 -38.45
CA ALA A 419 -36.58 -20.53 -39.34
C ALA A 419 -35.31 -19.99 -40.02
N ARG A 420 -34.24 -20.80 -40.10
CA ARG A 420 -32.99 -20.46 -40.79
C ARG A 420 -33.27 -20.30 -42.29
N SER A 421 -32.99 -19.13 -42.86
CA SER A 421 -32.66 -19.06 -44.29
C SER A 421 -31.23 -19.60 -44.45
N PRO A 422 -30.97 -20.51 -45.40
CA PRO A 422 -29.61 -20.97 -45.66
C PRO A 422 -28.79 -19.79 -46.21
N SER A 423 -27.93 -19.19 -45.38
CA SER A 423 -26.91 -18.23 -45.80
C SER A 423 -25.79 -18.99 -46.54
N VAL A 424 -25.20 -18.34 -47.54
CA VAL A 424 -24.14 -18.92 -48.40
C VAL A 424 -22.74 -18.74 -47.80
N ASP A 425 -22.62 -18.01 -46.68
CA ASP A 425 -21.33 -17.71 -46.04
C ASP A 425 -21.38 -17.95 -44.51
N PRO A 426 -20.62 -18.95 -44.00
CA PRO A 426 -20.54 -19.25 -42.56
C PRO A 426 -20.05 -18.07 -41.71
N SER A 427 -19.32 -17.11 -42.29
CA SER A 427 -18.82 -15.93 -41.58
C SER A 427 -19.90 -14.90 -41.24
N SER A 428 -21.07 -14.97 -41.88
CA SER A 428 -22.20 -14.04 -41.63
C SER A 428 -22.99 -14.34 -40.34
N ASP A 429 -22.73 -15.50 -39.72
CA ASP A 429 -23.45 -16.01 -38.55
C ASP A 429 -22.79 -15.62 -37.22
N LEU A 430 -21.59 -15.02 -37.26
CA LEU A 430 -20.87 -14.57 -36.07
C LEU A 430 -21.10 -13.08 -35.81
N GLU A 431 -21.40 -12.73 -34.57
CA GLU A 431 -21.52 -11.36 -34.08
C GLU A 431 -20.46 -11.08 -33.02
N MET A 432 -19.88 -9.88 -33.05
CA MET A 432 -18.90 -9.49 -32.04
C MET A 432 -19.60 -8.89 -30.82
N HIS A 433 -19.26 -9.40 -29.65
CA HIS A 433 -19.72 -8.89 -28.37
C HIS A 433 -18.53 -8.40 -27.55
N THR A 434 -18.68 -7.21 -26.96
CA THR A 434 -17.74 -6.72 -25.94
C THR A 434 -18.18 -7.26 -24.58
N VAL A 435 -17.29 -7.95 -23.89
CA VAL A 435 -17.55 -8.55 -22.58
C VAL A 435 -16.50 -8.08 -21.59
N ARG A 436 -16.95 -7.85 -20.36
CA ARG A 436 -16.09 -7.45 -19.26
C ARG A 436 -15.18 -8.59 -18.83
N LEU A 437 -13.87 -8.37 -18.81
CA LEU A 437 -12.90 -9.41 -18.46
C LEU A 437 -13.15 -9.99 -17.05
N SER A 438 -13.46 -9.14 -16.08
CA SER A 438 -13.75 -9.55 -14.70
C SER A 438 -14.99 -10.45 -14.55
N THR A 439 -15.82 -10.57 -15.59
CA THR A 439 -16.99 -11.48 -15.62
C THR A 439 -16.67 -12.86 -16.20
N LEU A 440 -15.46 -13.06 -16.72
CA LEU A 440 -15.01 -14.29 -17.34
C LEU A 440 -14.02 -15.03 -16.45
N LYS A 441 -14.16 -16.36 -16.38
CA LYS A 441 -13.14 -17.22 -15.77
C LYS A 441 -11.94 -17.37 -16.69
N LEU A 442 -10.79 -17.75 -16.14
CA LEU A 442 -9.58 -17.99 -16.93
C LEU A 442 -9.78 -19.04 -18.03
N GLU A 443 -10.46 -20.15 -17.70
CA GLU A 443 -10.76 -21.23 -18.66
C GLU A 443 -11.51 -20.70 -19.89
N ASN A 444 -12.49 -19.81 -19.66
CA ASN A 444 -13.28 -19.21 -20.73
C ASN A 444 -12.41 -18.30 -21.60
N LEU A 445 -11.58 -17.44 -20.99
CA LEU A 445 -10.69 -16.52 -21.71
C LEU A 445 -9.74 -17.26 -22.65
N ARG A 446 -9.20 -18.40 -22.23
CA ARG A 446 -8.28 -19.21 -23.03
C ARG A 446 -8.96 -20.00 -24.14
N SER A 447 -10.23 -20.35 -23.96
CA SER A 447 -10.99 -21.15 -24.92
C SER A 447 -11.54 -20.35 -26.11
N LEU A 448 -11.57 -19.03 -26.01
CA LEU A 448 -12.21 -18.16 -27.00
C LEU A 448 -11.18 -17.61 -27.99
N LYS A 449 -11.56 -17.49 -29.28
CA LYS A 449 -10.81 -16.66 -30.24
C LYS A 449 -11.09 -15.20 -29.90
N ILE A 450 -10.19 -14.58 -29.14
CA ILE A 450 -10.36 -13.21 -28.63
C ILE A 450 -9.62 -12.21 -29.52
N GLU A 451 -10.36 -11.24 -30.06
CA GLU A 451 -9.77 -10.05 -30.68
C GLU A 451 -9.76 -8.89 -29.68
N HIS A 452 -8.72 -8.05 -29.76
CA HIS A 452 -8.60 -6.89 -28.88
C HIS A 452 -9.69 -5.85 -29.14
N ALA A 453 -10.15 -5.13 -28.11
CA ALA A 453 -11.19 -4.10 -28.20
C ALA A 453 -10.83 -2.91 -29.12
N LYS A 454 -9.55 -2.73 -29.43
CA LYS A 454 -9.05 -1.67 -30.34
C LYS A 454 -8.64 -2.14 -31.74
N ALA A 455 -8.69 -3.44 -32.05
CA ALA A 455 -8.29 -4.00 -33.35
C ALA A 455 -9.04 -3.43 -34.58
N LYS A 456 -10.37 -3.21 -34.51
CA LYS A 456 -11.16 -2.68 -35.64
C LYS A 456 -10.75 -1.30 -36.18
N SER A 457 -10.26 -0.37 -35.35
CA SER A 457 -9.80 0.94 -35.86
C SER A 457 -8.47 0.84 -36.64
N ASN A 458 -7.81 -0.31 -36.53
CA ASN A 458 -6.47 -0.56 -37.05
C ASN A 458 -6.49 -1.47 -38.29
N LEU A 459 -7.47 -2.38 -38.40
CA LEU A 459 -7.77 -3.10 -39.65
C LEU A 459 -8.14 -2.16 -40.80
N SER A 460 -8.90 -1.08 -40.52
CA SER A 460 -9.20 -0.04 -41.52
C SER A 460 -8.00 0.82 -41.92
N ARG A 461 -6.87 0.72 -41.21
CA ARG A 461 -5.59 1.39 -41.48
C ARG A 461 -4.49 0.45 -41.99
N GLY A 462 -4.80 -0.84 -42.23
CA GLY A 462 -3.87 -1.81 -42.81
C GLY A 462 -2.83 -2.37 -41.84
N TYR A 463 -3.07 -2.32 -40.52
CA TYR A 463 -2.15 -2.91 -39.54
C TYR A 463 -2.40 -4.42 -39.40
N SER A 464 -1.35 -5.23 -39.57
CA SER A 464 -1.37 -6.68 -39.34
C SER A 464 -1.28 -6.98 -37.83
N THR A 465 -2.11 -7.89 -37.33
CA THR A 465 -2.01 -8.43 -35.97
C THR A 465 -0.70 -9.23 -35.85
N VAL A 466 0.14 -8.87 -34.88
CA VAL A 466 1.54 -9.32 -34.74
C VAL A 466 1.71 -10.84 -34.62
N CYS A 467 0.64 -11.58 -34.32
CA CYS A 467 0.59 -13.04 -34.52
C CYS A 467 -0.84 -13.43 -34.95
N SER A 468 -0.99 -14.27 -35.98
CA SER A 468 -2.18 -15.11 -36.12
C SER A 468 -2.06 -16.23 -35.09
N ASP A 469 -3.11 -16.49 -34.31
CA ASP A 469 -3.11 -17.54 -33.28
C ASP A 469 -2.76 -18.94 -33.85
N ASP A 470 -2.89 -19.14 -35.17
CA ASP A 470 -2.62 -20.41 -35.86
C ASP A 470 -1.12 -20.81 -35.91
N GLU A 471 -0.18 -19.86 -35.68
CA GLU A 471 1.28 -20.12 -35.64
C GLU A 471 1.94 -19.71 -34.30
N ALA A 472 1.15 -19.34 -33.29
CA ALA A 472 1.64 -18.83 -32.01
C ALA A 472 2.14 -19.95 -31.09
N THR A 473 3.27 -19.75 -30.41
CA THR A 473 3.69 -20.64 -29.31
C THR A 473 2.88 -20.34 -28.05
N GLU A 474 2.88 -21.24 -27.05
CA GLU A 474 2.20 -20.97 -25.76
C GLU A 474 2.63 -19.65 -25.11
N GLU A 475 3.87 -19.21 -25.35
CA GLU A 475 4.41 -17.97 -24.81
C GLU A 475 3.96 -16.70 -25.55
N ASP A 476 3.43 -16.85 -26.76
CA ASP A 476 2.84 -15.78 -27.55
C ASP A 476 1.32 -15.61 -27.28
N LEU A 477 0.72 -16.52 -26.51
CA LEU A 477 -0.69 -16.48 -26.16
C LEU A 477 -0.99 -15.38 -25.13
N ALA A 478 -2.17 -14.75 -25.27
CA ALA A 478 -2.65 -13.79 -24.30
C ALA A 478 -3.12 -14.42 -22.99
N PHE A 479 -3.30 -13.56 -21.98
CA PHE A 479 -3.77 -13.93 -20.65
C PHE A 479 -2.85 -14.97 -19.94
N PRO A 480 -1.51 -14.79 -19.96
CA PRO A 480 -0.69 -15.55 -19.03
C PRO A 480 -1.09 -15.15 -17.61
N THR A 481 -1.13 -16.14 -16.70
CA THR A 481 -1.30 -15.85 -15.28
C THR A 481 -0.04 -15.18 -14.74
N LEU A 482 -0.19 -14.38 -13.69
CA LEU A 482 0.96 -13.77 -13.03
C LEU A 482 1.96 -14.83 -12.52
N GLU A 483 1.45 -15.95 -12.00
CA GLU A 483 2.26 -17.13 -11.62
C GLU A 483 3.10 -17.66 -12.80
N GLN A 484 2.50 -17.83 -13.97
CA GLN A 484 3.22 -18.30 -15.16
C GLN A 484 4.33 -17.32 -15.57
N VAL A 485 4.08 -16.01 -15.48
CA VAL A 485 5.09 -14.98 -15.79
C VAL A 485 6.26 -15.08 -14.82
N PHE A 486 6.01 -15.25 -13.51
CA PHE A 486 7.08 -15.47 -12.52
C PHE A 486 7.92 -16.72 -12.81
N LYS A 487 7.27 -17.82 -13.17
CA LYS A 487 7.93 -19.11 -13.47
C LYS A 487 8.72 -19.08 -14.78
N ALA A 488 8.25 -18.34 -15.78
CA ALA A 488 8.80 -18.39 -17.13
C ALA A 488 9.98 -17.45 -17.38
N LEU A 489 10.18 -16.42 -16.55
CA LEU A 489 11.20 -15.39 -16.75
C LEU A 489 12.38 -15.52 -15.78
N PRO A 490 13.60 -15.14 -16.17
CA PRO A 490 14.78 -15.23 -15.29
C PRO A 490 14.62 -14.41 -14.00
N GLY A 491 15.05 -14.94 -12.85
CA GLY A 491 14.91 -14.27 -11.55
C GLY A 491 15.65 -12.94 -11.41
N THR A 492 16.62 -12.66 -12.29
CA THR A 492 17.40 -11.40 -12.33
C THR A 492 16.68 -10.27 -13.06
N LEU A 493 15.61 -10.55 -13.82
CA LEU A 493 14.83 -9.53 -14.51
C LEU A 493 13.82 -8.92 -13.54
N GLY A 494 13.89 -7.61 -13.28
CA GLY A 494 12.95 -6.92 -12.41
C GLY A 494 11.55 -6.83 -13.01
N PHE A 495 10.52 -6.80 -12.17
CA PHE A 495 9.14 -6.58 -12.62
C PHE A 495 8.57 -5.26 -12.09
N ASN A 496 7.99 -4.45 -12.98
CA ASN A 496 7.08 -3.39 -12.62
C ASN A 496 5.64 -3.90 -12.84
N VAL A 497 4.96 -4.26 -11.76
CA VAL A 497 3.61 -4.84 -11.78
C VAL A 497 2.60 -3.71 -11.65
N GLU A 498 2.02 -3.28 -12.78
CA GLU A 498 0.91 -2.32 -12.78
C GLU A 498 -0.38 -3.03 -12.36
N ILE A 499 -0.94 -2.68 -11.20
CA ILE A 499 -2.26 -3.19 -10.80
C ILE A 499 -3.35 -2.32 -11.42
N LYS A 500 -4.14 -2.93 -12.30
CA LYS A 500 -5.29 -2.30 -12.94
C LYS A 500 -6.52 -2.40 -12.05
N TYR A 501 -7.08 -1.26 -11.70
CA TYR A 501 -8.38 -1.17 -11.04
C TYR A 501 -9.22 -0.08 -11.72
N PRO A 502 -10.48 -0.33 -12.14
CA PRO A 502 -11.24 0.60 -12.98
C PRO A 502 -11.40 1.98 -12.36
N GLN A 503 -11.16 3.02 -13.16
CA GLN A 503 -11.28 4.41 -12.78
C GLN A 503 -12.43 5.12 -13.50
N VAL A 504 -12.96 6.15 -12.85
CA VAL A 504 -14.01 7.01 -13.42
C VAL A 504 -13.37 8.22 -14.08
N THR A 505 -13.81 8.55 -15.29
CA THR A 505 -13.40 9.77 -16.01
C THR A 505 -14.34 10.95 -15.71
N GLU A 506 -13.88 12.19 -15.92
CA GLU A 506 -14.67 13.40 -15.66
C GLU A 506 -16.00 13.41 -16.43
N THR A 507 -16.00 12.96 -17.69
CA THR A 507 -17.22 12.96 -18.51
C THR A 507 -18.16 11.80 -18.19
N LYS A 508 -17.66 10.78 -17.49
CA LYS A 508 -18.31 9.48 -17.26
C LYS A 508 -18.71 8.73 -18.54
N GLN A 509 -18.34 9.20 -19.72
CA GLN A 509 -18.67 8.56 -21.00
C GLN A 509 -17.77 7.35 -21.27
N ASN A 510 -16.50 7.43 -20.86
CA ASN A 510 -15.51 6.35 -20.98
C ASN A 510 -15.02 5.87 -19.60
N SER A 511 -15.86 5.93 -18.56
CA SER A 511 -15.49 5.36 -17.27
C SER A 511 -15.14 3.89 -17.47
N GLU A 512 -14.01 3.46 -16.91
CA GLU A 512 -13.48 2.12 -17.13
C GLU A 512 -14.36 1.03 -16.52
N GLY A 513 -15.50 1.36 -15.89
CA GLY A 513 -16.56 0.46 -15.47
C GLY A 513 -16.36 -0.11 -14.07
N GLU A 514 -17.08 0.37 -13.06
CA GLU A 514 -16.94 -0.15 -11.68
C GLU A 514 -17.77 -1.43 -11.41
N ARG A 515 -18.58 -1.88 -12.37
CA ARG A 515 -19.45 -3.04 -12.20
C ARG A 515 -18.65 -4.34 -12.34
N ASP A 516 -19.04 -5.33 -11.53
CA ASP A 516 -18.54 -6.71 -11.59
C ASP A 516 -17.03 -6.87 -11.37
N VAL A 517 -16.40 -5.97 -10.61
CA VAL A 517 -15.02 -6.12 -10.12
C VAL A 517 -15.04 -6.53 -8.65
N ALA A 518 -14.12 -7.38 -8.25
CA ALA A 518 -13.99 -7.80 -6.86
C ALA A 518 -13.68 -6.60 -5.95
N GLU A 519 -14.15 -6.66 -4.71
CA GLU A 519 -13.89 -5.62 -3.72
C GLU A 519 -12.37 -5.42 -3.52
N ARG A 520 -11.93 -4.16 -3.37
CA ARG A 520 -10.51 -3.77 -3.39
C ARG A 520 -9.64 -4.56 -2.42
N ASN A 521 -10.09 -4.85 -1.20
CA ASN A 521 -9.27 -5.62 -0.26
C ASN A 521 -9.05 -7.04 -0.77
N VAL A 522 -10.11 -7.71 -1.25
CA VAL A 522 -9.99 -9.03 -1.86
C VAL A 522 -9.09 -8.99 -3.10
N TYR A 523 -9.25 -7.97 -3.94
CA TYR A 523 -8.52 -7.81 -5.18
C TYR A 523 -7.01 -7.70 -4.95
N ILE A 524 -6.61 -6.81 -4.02
CA ILE A 524 -5.20 -6.58 -3.70
C ILE A 524 -4.59 -7.75 -2.92
N ASP A 525 -5.33 -8.37 -2.00
CA ASP A 525 -4.85 -9.51 -1.22
C ASP A 525 -4.48 -10.68 -2.15
N GLN A 526 -5.31 -10.98 -3.15
CA GLN A 526 -5.08 -12.07 -4.10
C GLN A 526 -3.82 -11.86 -4.96
N ILE A 527 -3.58 -10.62 -5.40
CA ILE A 527 -2.39 -10.28 -6.19
C ILE A 527 -1.14 -10.33 -5.31
N LEU A 528 -1.19 -9.73 -4.12
CA LEU A 528 -0.08 -9.76 -3.16
C LEU A 528 0.30 -11.19 -2.78
N GLU A 529 -0.68 -12.05 -2.52
CA GLU A 529 -0.44 -13.46 -2.20
C GLU A 529 0.30 -14.19 -3.33
N THR A 530 -0.13 -14.00 -4.58
CA THR A 530 0.54 -14.57 -5.75
C THR A 530 1.97 -14.06 -5.88
N VAL A 531 2.20 -12.76 -5.65
CA VAL A 531 3.54 -12.16 -5.68
C VAL A 531 4.42 -12.73 -4.56
N PHE A 532 3.94 -12.82 -3.32
CA PHE A 532 4.75 -13.35 -2.21
C PHE A 532 5.11 -14.82 -2.39
N GLN A 533 4.22 -15.61 -2.98
CA GLN A 533 4.47 -17.03 -3.24
C GLN A 533 5.48 -17.27 -4.37
N HIS A 534 5.52 -16.40 -5.39
CA HIS A 534 6.25 -16.68 -6.63
C HIS A 534 7.41 -15.71 -6.96
N ALA A 535 7.50 -14.54 -6.34
CA ALA A 535 8.55 -13.57 -6.65
C ALA A 535 9.95 -14.01 -6.20
N GLY A 536 10.05 -14.83 -5.15
CA GLY A 536 11.34 -15.24 -4.59
C GLY A 536 12.21 -14.03 -4.20
N SER A 537 13.41 -13.95 -4.79
CA SER A 537 14.36 -12.85 -4.61
C SER A 537 14.34 -11.81 -5.74
N ARG A 538 13.34 -11.86 -6.64
CA ARG A 538 13.24 -10.92 -7.75
C ARG A 538 12.94 -9.50 -7.24
N ASP A 539 13.53 -8.50 -7.89
CA ASP A 539 13.17 -7.11 -7.67
C ASP A 539 11.78 -6.82 -8.25
N ILE A 540 10.87 -6.34 -7.40
CA ILE A 540 9.50 -5.99 -7.78
C ILE A 540 9.25 -4.53 -7.45
N ILE A 541 8.62 -3.81 -8.37
CA ILE A 541 8.00 -2.51 -8.18
C ILE A 541 6.51 -2.70 -8.42
N PHE A 542 5.66 -2.24 -7.51
CA PHE A 542 4.24 -2.11 -7.83
C PHE A 542 3.95 -0.71 -8.37
N SER A 543 3.04 -0.63 -9.33
CA SER A 543 2.51 0.65 -9.80
C SER A 543 1.00 0.59 -10.00
N SER A 544 0.32 1.74 -9.98
CA SER A 544 -1.09 1.85 -10.36
C SER A 544 -1.47 3.31 -10.63
N PHE A 545 -2.44 3.52 -11.52
CA PHE A 545 -3.14 4.79 -11.67
C PHE A 545 -4.18 5.02 -10.56
N ASP A 546 -4.69 3.95 -9.93
CA ASP A 546 -5.66 4.06 -8.83
C ASP A 546 -4.95 4.48 -7.53
N PRO A 547 -5.23 5.68 -6.98
CA PRO A 547 -4.58 6.14 -5.76
C PRO A 547 -4.86 5.21 -4.57
N GLU A 548 -6.07 4.64 -4.50
CA GLU A 548 -6.44 3.74 -3.41
C GLU A 548 -5.71 2.41 -3.48
N THR A 549 -5.52 1.85 -4.67
CA THR A 549 -4.64 0.68 -4.88
C THR A 549 -3.21 0.95 -4.42
N CYS A 550 -2.62 2.09 -4.78
CA CYS A 550 -1.26 2.46 -4.33
C CYS A 550 -1.18 2.55 -2.80
N LEU A 551 -2.17 3.21 -2.18
CA LEU A 551 -2.26 3.30 -0.73
C LEU A 551 -2.39 1.91 -0.08
N MET A 552 -3.27 1.07 -0.60
CA MET A 552 -3.52 -0.27 -0.06
C MET A 552 -2.28 -1.16 -0.20
N LEU A 553 -1.58 -1.11 -1.33
CA LEU A 553 -0.31 -1.80 -1.51
C LEU A 553 0.74 -1.32 -0.51
N LYS A 554 0.82 -0.01 -0.26
CA LYS A 554 1.77 0.52 0.73
C LYS A 554 1.42 0.10 2.17
N LEU A 555 0.14 0.02 2.49
CA LEU A 555 -0.34 -0.36 3.83
C LEU A 555 -0.29 -1.87 4.07
N LYS A 556 -0.44 -2.71 3.04
CA LYS A 556 -0.57 -4.16 3.18
C LYS A 556 0.75 -4.91 3.16
N GLN A 557 1.87 -4.26 2.83
CA GLN A 557 3.19 -4.90 2.77
C GLN A 557 4.35 -3.95 3.04
N ASN A 558 5.53 -4.52 3.29
CA ASN A 558 6.73 -3.84 3.75
C ASN A 558 7.98 -4.12 2.89
N LYS A 559 7.84 -4.90 1.80
CA LYS A 559 8.94 -5.46 1.02
C LYS A 559 9.21 -4.65 -0.25
N TYR A 560 8.18 -4.42 -1.06
CA TYR A 560 8.33 -3.86 -2.40
C TYR A 560 7.94 -2.38 -2.46
N PRO A 561 8.68 -1.56 -3.23
CA PRO A 561 8.33 -0.17 -3.50
C PRO A 561 7.01 -0.05 -4.27
N VAL A 562 6.29 1.03 -4.00
CA VAL A 562 5.05 1.39 -4.71
C VAL A 562 5.24 2.75 -5.41
N MET A 563 4.94 2.77 -6.70
CA MET A 563 4.99 3.95 -7.58
C MET A 563 3.58 4.38 -7.96
N PHE A 564 3.25 5.66 -7.81
CA PHE A 564 1.98 6.19 -8.28
C PHE A 564 2.08 6.66 -9.73
N LEU A 565 1.25 6.11 -10.63
CA LEU A 565 1.18 6.53 -12.02
C LEU A 565 0.26 7.74 -12.16
N THR A 566 0.73 8.80 -12.81
CA THR A 566 -0.05 10.01 -13.04
C THR A 566 -0.05 10.40 -14.51
N GLN A 567 -1.22 10.71 -15.05
CA GLN A 567 -1.36 11.33 -16.37
C GLN A 567 -0.99 12.82 -16.33
N GLY A 568 -1.04 13.43 -15.14
CA GLY A 568 -0.89 14.86 -14.99
C GLY A 568 -1.93 15.61 -15.83
N ASN A 569 -1.60 16.82 -16.24
CA ASN A 569 -2.48 17.63 -17.08
C ASN A 569 -2.25 17.26 -18.56
N SER A 570 -2.74 16.11 -19.00
CA SER A 570 -2.64 15.69 -20.41
C SER A 570 -3.82 16.22 -21.23
N LYS A 571 -3.57 16.54 -22.51
CA LYS A 571 -4.62 16.81 -23.51
C LYS A 571 -4.87 15.63 -24.45
N ARG A 572 -4.01 14.61 -24.41
CA ARG A 572 -4.10 13.39 -25.24
C ARG A 572 -5.13 12.40 -24.71
N TYR A 573 -5.30 12.39 -23.39
CA TYR A 573 -6.16 11.45 -22.69
C TYR A 573 -7.35 12.17 -22.05
N GLU A 574 -8.47 11.45 -21.91
CA GLU A 574 -9.58 11.93 -21.11
C GLU A 574 -9.17 11.99 -19.64
N ARG A 575 -9.52 13.09 -18.96
CA ARG A 575 -9.18 13.28 -17.55
C ARG A 575 -9.94 12.30 -16.66
N TYR A 576 -9.22 11.63 -15.78
CA TYR A 576 -9.80 10.91 -14.65
C TYR A 576 -10.52 11.87 -13.71
N ALA A 577 -11.58 11.43 -13.01
CA ALA A 577 -12.33 12.28 -12.08
C ALA A 577 -11.56 12.60 -10.78
N ASP A 578 -10.58 11.77 -10.41
CA ASP A 578 -9.77 11.98 -9.21
C ASP A 578 -8.65 12.99 -9.46
N VAL A 579 -8.61 14.06 -8.68
CA VAL A 579 -7.64 15.15 -8.85
C VAL A 579 -6.19 14.72 -8.67
N ARG A 580 -5.92 13.64 -7.91
CA ARG A 580 -4.56 13.10 -7.71
C ARG A 580 -3.98 12.57 -9.02
N MET A 581 -4.83 12.12 -9.95
CA MET A 581 -4.42 11.59 -11.25
C MET A 581 -4.24 12.69 -12.31
N GLN A 582 -4.81 13.88 -12.08
CA GLN A 582 -4.84 14.99 -13.04
C GLN A 582 -3.72 16.02 -12.83
N CYS A 583 -3.05 16.01 -11.68
CA CYS A 583 -2.05 17.02 -11.33
C CYS A 583 -0.80 16.37 -10.75
N SER A 584 0.30 16.44 -11.48
CA SER A 584 1.58 15.84 -11.09
C SER A 584 2.13 16.35 -9.76
N LYS A 585 1.85 17.60 -9.36
CA LYS A 585 2.25 18.12 -8.04
C LYS A 585 1.45 17.48 -6.90
N ILE A 586 0.12 17.35 -7.08
CA ILE A 586 -0.74 16.65 -6.12
C ILE A 586 -0.36 15.17 -6.05
N ALA A 587 -0.02 14.54 -7.18
CA ALA A 587 0.50 13.18 -7.23
C ALA A 587 1.76 12.99 -6.39
N VAL A 588 2.71 13.94 -6.48
CA VAL A 588 3.94 13.97 -5.66
C VAL A 588 3.63 14.14 -4.18
N HIS A 589 2.74 15.06 -3.81
CA HIS A 589 2.31 15.25 -2.42
C HIS A 589 1.60 14.02 -1.86
N PHE A 590 0.74 13.39 -2.66
CA PHE A 590 0.08 12.13 -2.32
C PHE A 590 1.09 11.01 -2.07
N ALA A 591 2.07 10.84 -2.96
CA ALA A 591 3.12 9.85 -2.81
C ALA A 591 3.96 10.08 -1.54
N HIS A 592 4.43 11.31 -1.33
CA HIS A 592 5.22 11.67 -0.15
C HIS A 592 4.44 11.47 1.16
N SER A 593 3.24 12.05 1.27
CA SER A 593 2.43 12.01 2.50
C SER A 593 1.96 10.61 2.87
N ASN A 594 1.90 9.68 1.91
CA ASN A 594 1.53 8.29 2.16
C ASN A 594 2.73 7.33 2.19
N GLY A 595 3.95 7.84 2.11
CA GLY A 595 5.17 7.04 2.17
C GLY A 595 5.34 6.08 0.98
N LEU A 596 4.75 6.40 -0.17
CA LEU A 596 5.06 5.72 -1.44
C LEU A 596 6.50 6.04 -1.83
N GLN A 597 7.12 5.16 -2.63
CA GLN A 597 8.53 5.31 -2.99
C GLN A 597 8.75 6.26 -4.17
N GLY A 598 7.73 6.50 -5.00
CA GLY A 598 7.87 7.43 -6.10
C GLY A 598 6.64 7.65 -6.96
N VAL A 599 6.85 8.40 -8.04
CA VAL A 599 5.81 8.79 -9.01
C VAL A 599 6.31 8.50 -10.43
N ALA A 600 5.42 7.97 -11.26
CA ALA A 600 5.65 7.72 -12.67
C ALA A 600 4.83 8.72 -13.50
N PHE A 601 5.52 9.67 -14.11
CA PHE A 601 4.93 10.83 -14.78
C PHE A 601 4.71 10.57 -16.27
N HIS A 602 3.60 11.10 -16.80
CA HIS A 602 3.39 11.13 -18.24
C HIS A 602 4.32 12.15 -18.93
N SER A 603 4.93 11.73 -20.03
CA SER A 603 5.94 12.48 -20.79
C SER A 603 5.45 13.86 -21.25
N GLU A 604 4.20 13.96 -21.72
CA GLU A 604 3.62 15.23 -22.20
C GLU A 604 3.58 16.30 -21.11
N ASP A 605 3.29 15.92 -19.85
CA ASP A 605 3.20 16.86 -18.75
C ASP A 605 4.59 17.40 -18.38
N ILE A 606 5.59 16.51 -18.34
CA ILE A 606 6.98 16.86 -18.02
C ILE A 606 7.63 17.74 -19.09
N LEU A 607 7.36 17.46 -20.37
CA LEU A 607 7.85 18.29 -21.47
C LEU A 607 7.29 19.72 -21.40
N ARG A 608 6.10 19.89 -20.80
CA ARG A 608 5.49 21.20 -20.60
C ARG A 608 5.96 21.88 -19.31
N ASP A 609 6.05 21.13 -18.21
CA ASP A 609 6.48 21.64 -16.90
C ASP A 609 7.32 20.59 -16.16
N VAL A 610 8.62 20.87 -16.01
CA VAL A 610 9.56 20.01 -15.29
C VAL A 610 9.50 20.20 -13.75
N SER A 611 8.70 21.16 -13.25
CA SER A 611 8.62 21.45 -11.81
C SER A 611 8.16 20.27 -10.94
N PRO A 612 7.25 19.37 -11.37
CA PRO A 612 6.89 18.18 -10.60
C PRO A 612 8.07 17.22 -10.37
N LEU A 613 8.94 17.06 -11.39
CA LEU A 613 10.17 16.27 -11.26
C LEU A 613 11.10 16.89 -10.21
N ARG A 614 11.30 18.20 -10.24
CA ARG A 614 12.14 18.89 -9.23
C ARG A 614 11.58 18.74 -7.82
N LEU A 615 10.26 18.85 -7.68
CA LEU A 615 9.56 18.66 -6.41
C LEU A 615 9.74 17.24 -5.88
N SER A 616 9.52 16.21 -6.71
CA SER A 616 9.70 14.80 -6.31
C SER A 616 11.11 14.52 -5.78
N ARG A 617 12.15 15.08 -6.42
CA ARG A 617 13.55 14.99 -5.94
C ARG A 617 13.76 15.66 -4.59
N SER A 618 13.19 16.85 -4.38
CA SER A 618 13.30 17.55 -3.09
C SER A 618 12.67 16.77 -1.93
N LEU A 619 11.68 15.92 -2.24
CA LEU A 619 11.01 15.02 -1.31
C LEU A 619 11.59 13.60 -1.31
N GLN A 620 12.75 13.39 -1.96
CA GLN A 620 13.46 12.11 -2.04
C GLN A 620 12.61 10.95 -2.61
N LEU A 621 11.73 11.26 -3.56
CA LEU A 621 10.90 10.29 -4.27
C LEU A 621 11.57 9.85 -5.57
N MET A 622 11.48 8.56 -5.89
CA MET A 622 11.88 8.05 -7.20
C MET A 622 10.95 8.61 -8.28
N SER A 623 11.51 8.84 -9.46
CA SER A 623 10.80 9.42 -10.61
C SER A 623 10.95 8.55 -11.83
N PHE A 624 9.83 8.03 -12.34
CA PHE A 624 9.77 7.32 -13.61
C PHE A 624 9.06 8.18 -14.66
N VAL A 625 9.33 7.95 -15.94
CA VAL A 625 8.59 8.58 -17.05
C VAL A 625 8.04 7.52 -17.99
N TRP A 626 6.81 7.73 -18.47
CA TRP A 626 6.12 6.88 -19.44
C TRP A 626 5.34 7.78 -20.41
N GLY A 627 4.92 7.23 -21.56
CA GLY A 627 4.03 7.91 -22.50
C GLY A 627 4.56 7.96 -23.93
N ASP A 628 3.74 8.51 -24.84
CA ASP A 628 3.96 8.38 -26.29
C ASP A 628 5.15 9.20 -26.82
N ASP A 629 5.73 10.11 -26.02
CA ASP A 629 6.90 10.90 -26.45
C ASP A 629 8.23 10.13 -26.32
N LEU A 630 8.20 8.90 -25.80
CA LEU A 630 9.35 8.00 -25.67
C LEU A 630 9.48 7.10 -26.92
N ASP A 631 9.43 7.71 -28.10
CA ASP A 631 9.30 7.06 -29.41
C ASP A 631 10.59 7.04 -30.24
N SER A 632 11.70 7.52 -29.67
CA SER A 632 13.01 7.62 -30.31
C SER A 632 14.14 7.58 -29.29
N ALA A 633 15.33 7.14 -29.74
CA ALA A 633 16.53 7.11 -28.90
C ALA A 633 16.88 8.50 -28.34
N GLU A 634 16.76 9.56 -29.16
CA GLU A 634 17.00 10.94 -28.72
C GLU A 634 16.06 11.37 -27.59
N ARG A 635 14.77 11.02 -27.68
CA ARG A 635 13.79 11.31 -26.62
C ARG A 635 14.08 10.53 -25.35
N VAL A 636 14.39 9.24 -25.47
CA VAL A 636 14.79 8.40 -24.32
C VAL A 636 16.02 9.00 -23.64
N ASP A 637 17.05 9.37 -24.41
CA ASP A 637 18.27 10.00 -23.90
C ASP A 637 18.00 11.38 -23.29
N HIS A 638 17.07 12.16 -23.85
CA HIS A 638 16.64 13.43 -23.28
C HIS A 638 16.08 13.25 -21.87
N PHE A 639 15.13 12.33 -21.67
CA PHE A 639 14.57 12.06 -20.34
C PHE A 639 15.61 11.44 -19.39
N ARG A 640 16.53 10.62 -19.91
CA ARG A 640 17.67 10.12 -19.13
C ARG A 640 18.53 11.28 -18.61
N ALA A 641 18.85 12.24 -19.47
CA ALA A 641 19.62 13.43 -19.13
C ALA A 641 18.88 14.39 -18.18
N LEU A 642 17.54 14.40 -18.19
CA LEU A 642 16.76 15.13 -17.19
C LEU A 642 16.92 14.55 -15.78
N GLY A 643 17.34 13.28 -15.66
CA GLY A 643 17.68 12.59 -14.41
C GLY A 643 16.54 11.74 -13.82
N PHE A 644 15.68 11.17 -14.66
CA PHE A 644 14.70 10.18 -14.21
C PHE A 644 15.40 8.91 -13.71
N ASP A 645 14.84 8.25 -12.69
CA ASP A 645 15.37 6.98 -12.15
C ASP A 645 14.95 5.77 -12.99
N GLY A 646 13.90 5.91 -13.79
CA GLY A 646 13.43 4.86 -14.70
C GLY A 646 12.69 5.44 -15.91
N ILE A 647 12.84 4.78 -17.05
CA ILE A 647 12.19 5.15 -18.31
C ILE A 647 11.42 3.94 -18.81
N ILE A 648 10.10 4.10 -18.95
CA ILE A 648 9.18 3.06 -19.43
C ILE A 648 8.85 3.33 -20.90
N TYR A 649 9.34 2.49 -21.80
CA TYR A 649 9.23 2.74 -23.24
C TYR A 649 9.08 1.47 -24.09
N ASP A 650 8.59 1.67 -25.31
CA ASP A 650 8.35 0.64 -26.32
C ASP A 650 9.59 0.38 -27.18
N GLN A 651 9.60 -0.72 -27.95
CA GLN A 651 10.57 -0.94 -29.05
C GLN A 651 12.04 -0.81 -28.63
N MET A 652 12.40 -1.42 -27.49
CA MET A 652 13.76 -1.37 -26.93
C MET A 652 14.86 -1.90 -27.87
N ASP A 653 14.49 -2.74 -28.83
CA ASP A 653 15.38 -3.24 -29.88
C ASP A 653 15.84 -2.15 -30.86
N ARG A 654 15.02 -1.11 -31.07
CA ARG A 654 15.33 0.00 -31.96
C ARG A 654 16.11 1.13 -31.28
N PHE A 655 15.87 1.32 -29.99
CA PHE A 655 16.43 2.45 -29.23
C PHE A 655 17.56 2.03 -28.29
N LYS A 656 18.11 0.82 -28.50
CA LYS A 656 19.29 0.36 -27.80
C LYS A 656 20.41 1.38 -28.05
N SER A 657 20.85 2.06 -26.99
CA SER A 657 22.04 2.89 -27.11
C SER A 657 23.20 1.97 -27.46
N ALA A 658 23.98 2.33 -28.48
CA ALA A 658 25.24 1.68 -28.76
C ALA A 658 26.21 2.03 -27.62
N THR A 659 26.07 1.38 -26.47
CA THR A 659 27.11 1.42 -25.45
C THR A 659 28.24 0.50 -25.92
N PRO A 660 29.51 0.95 -25.96
CA PRO A 660 30.62 0.11 -26.34
C PRO A 660 30.71 -1.04 -25.34
N SER A 661 30.84 -2.28 -25.82
CA SER A 661 31.29 -3.39 -24.99
C SER A 661 32.55 -2.95 -24.24
N CYS A 662 32.50 -2.98 -22.91
CA CYS A 662 33.71 -2.92 -22.09
C CYS A 662 34.60 -4.12 -22.36
#